data_AF-C5B757-F1
#
_entry.id   AF-C5B757-F1
#
_cell.length_a   1.000
_cell.length_b   1.000
_cell.length_c   1.000
_cell.angle_alpha   90.00
_cell.angle_beta   90.00
_cell.angle_gamma   90.00
#
_symmetry.space_group_name_H-M   'P 1'
#
loop_
_entity.id
_entity.type
_entity.pdbx_description
1 polymer ?
#
loop_
_entity_poly.entity_id
_entity_poly.type
_entity_poly.pdbx_seq_one_letter_code
_entity_poly.pdbx_strand_id
1 'polypeptide(L)'
;MNLIKYIHLRNNLIYHDNDNRLSLLIIALFILHLRGVDDIEFPFWDSADGMQSNAGCPLMIKMDLLQSQENTMLSTTRKTLVAGAIAFAIGAISPALQAAGMPAAPAVGNFGSVVVDPYGNSPLTALINLNGHAISDVKVTVLGKGENGVAVSYPVGKQSLLTYDGIPIFGLYQKHDNQVTIEYIEAGKRKKDSYTIRTSAIVNKYMDNRSLTDLQQVKPVKVAKGFEDRLYLVNTHTFTPQGSDLHWSGEKDKNAGLLDANPATGSMPFDIAPFTFIVDTQGEYRWWLNQDALYNAHDVDVNKRGYLMGIRETPRGTFTAVQGQRWYEFDMMGQVLNNHRLPRGYLDATHESVETPNDTVLLRVGKRNYVREDGQRVHTIRDHILEVDKSGRVVDVWDLNLILDPLRDSLLGALDAGAVCVNVDLDQAGKQAKLEPDTPFGDALGVGPGRNWAHVNSIAYDPKDDSIILSSRHQGVVKIGRDKQVKWILAPSEGWNEKLSAKLLKPVDAQNKPLNCSAKGVCENSDFDFAYTQHTAWLSPKGTLTVFDNGDGRHLEQPALPTMKYSRIVEYKIDEKNMTVQQVWEYGKDRGYEWYNPITSIVEYQPDRDTMFSFGGSTNLFEPGQPTTGRLNEIDYKTKDVKVELDVLSDKANQTHYRAALIRPQGLFL
;
A
#
# COMPACT_ATOMS: atom_id res chain seq x y z
N MET A 1 6.40 -38.75 52.35
CA MET A 1 7.08 -39.97 51.90
C MET A 1 7.42 -39.78 50.42
N ASN A 2 8.72 -39.74 50.11
CA ASN A 2 9.38 -39.85 48.80
C ASN A 2 9.08 -38.83 47.69
N LEU A 3 10.02 -37.89 47.49
CA LEU A 3 10.77 -37.82 46.23
C LEU A 3 12.15 -37.15 46.44
N ILE A 4 13.19 -37.97 46.53
CA ILE A 4 14.61 -37.60 46.36
C ILE A 4 15.10 -38.36 45.12
N LYS A 5 15.63 -37.64 44.14
CA LYS A 5 16.67 -38.04 43.16
C LYS A 5 17.06 -36.78 42.39
N TYR A 6 18.11 -36.06 42.79
CA TYR A 6 19.56 -36.30 42.67
C TYR A 6 20.17 -35.37 41.61
N ILE A 7 21.05 -34.52 42.12
CA ILE A 7 21.89 -33.53 41.47
C ILE A 7 23.12 -34.24 40.88
N HIS A 8 23.47 -34.00 39.61
CA HIS A 8 24.85 -33.67 39.15
C HIS A 8 24.97 -33.66 37.63
N LEU A 9 25.39 -32.50 37.09
CA LEU A 9 26.47 -32.31 36.09
C LEU A 9 26.20 -31.06 35.23
N ARG A 10 26.73 -29.92 35.68
CA ARG A 10 27.26 -28.88 34.79
C ARG A 10 28.73 -28.70 35.15
N ASN A 11 29.58 -28.80 34.14
CA ASN A 11 30.83 -28.04 34.02
C ASN A 11 31.29 -28.15 32.57
N ASN A 12 31.16 -27.05 31.81
CA ASN A 12 32.31 -26.37 31.19
C ASN A 12 31.85 -25.27 30.21
N LEU A 13 32.66 -24.20 30.18
CA LEU A 13 32.79 -23.14 29.17
C LEU A 13 32.06 -21.80 29.41
N ILE A 14 32.73 -21.02 30.26
CA ILE A 14 33.04 -19.58 30.26
C ILE A 14 32.87 -18.85 28.90
N TYR A 15 32.11 -17.73 28.84
CA TYR A 15 32.61 -16.35 28.56
C TYR A 15 31.48 -15.27 28.53
N HIS A 16 31.77 -14.15 29.22
CA HIS A 16 31.23 -12.77 29.28
C HIS A 16 29.77 -12.41 28.91
N ASP A 17 29.08 -11.75 29.85
CA ASP A 17 28.58 -10.37 29.62
C ASP A 17 28.36 -9.61 30.94
N ASN A 18 28.63 -8.29 30.94
CA ASN A 18 29.01 -7.51 32.12
C ASN A 18 28.06 -6.33 32.45
N ASP A 19 26.78 -6.39 32.06
CA ASP A 19 25.88 -5.21 32.15
C ASP A 19 24.66 -5.34 33.09
N ASN A 20 24.54 -6.40 33.89
CA ASN A 20 23.38 -6.60 34.77
C ASN A 20 23.62 -6.38 36.28
N ARG A 21 24.73 -5.73 36.66
CA ARG A 21 25.06 -5.48 38.09
C ARG A 21 24.55 -4.15 38.66
N LEU A 22 24.12 -3.19 37.83
CA LEU A 22 23.64 -1.89 38.31
C LEU A 22 22.16 -1.91 38.74
N SER A 23 21.33 -2.70 38.06
CA SER A 23 19.87 -2.73 38.25
C SER A 23 19.43 -3.46 39.53
N LEU A 24 20.20 -4.47 39.97
CA LEU A 24 19.94 -5.22 41.20
C LEU A 24 20.43 -4.49 42.46
N LEU A 25 21.42 -3.60 42.34
CA LEU A 25 21.97 -2.82 43.45
C LEU A 25 21.02 -1.67 43.87
N ILE A 26 20.33 -1.06 42.91
CA ILE A 26 19.38 0.04 43.14
C ILE A 26 18.11 -0.46 43.86
N ILE A 27 17.64 -1.67 43.53
CA ILE A 27 16.48 -2.29 44.19
C ILE A 27 16.82 -2.69 45.63
N ALA A 28 18.04 -3.16 45.89
CA ALA A 28 18.50 -3.49 47.25
C ALA A 28 18.68 -2.24 48.13
N LEU A 29 19.19 -1.14 47.58
CA LEU A 29 19.36 0.14 48.28
C LEU A 29 18.02 0.82 48.61
N PHE A 30 17.01 0.69 47.74
CA PHE A 30 15.67 1.23 47.97
C PHE A 30 14.94 0.48 49.11
N ILE A 31 15.16 -0.83 49.23
CA ILE A 31 14.57 -1.67 50.29
C ILE A 31 15.25 -1.46 51.64
N LEU A 32 16.55 -1.14 51.67
CA LEU A 32 17.31 -0.88 52.90
C LEU A 32 17.09 0.54 53.44
N HIS A 33 16.91 1.54 52.58
CA HIS A 33 16.56 2.91 53.01
C HIS A 33 15.15 2.99 53.64
N LEU A 34 14.21 2.14 53.22
CA LEU A 34 12.88 2.03 53.84
C LEU A 34 12.88 1.36 55.22
N ARG A 35 14.02 0.86 55.71
CA ARG A 35 14.13 0.15 57.00
C ARG A 35 15.06 0.79 58.04
N GLY A 36 15.60 1.98 57.78
CA GLY A 36 16.27 2.79 58.80
C GLY A 36 17.47 2.13 59.49
N VAL A 37 18.34 1.48 58.72
CA VAL A 37 19.60 0.92 59.22
C VAL A 37 20.76 1.71 58.64
N ASP A 38 21.28 2.65 59.41
CA ASP A 38 22.52 3.36 59.13
C ASP A 38 23.64 2.62 59.87
N ASP A 39 24.46 1.87 59.13
CA ASP A 39 25.87 1.52 59.41
C ASP A 39 26.22 0.12 58.88
N ILE A 40 26.87 0.07 57.70
CA ILE A 40 27.67 -1.09 57.29
C ILE A 40 28.93 -0.58 56.56
N GLU A 41 30.08 -0.73 57.21
CA GLU A 41 31.42 -0.63 56.60
C GLU A 41 31.82 -1.99 55.99
N PHE A 42 32.44 -1.97 54.80
CA PHE A 42 33.28 -3.08 54.33
C PHE A 42 34.53 -2.56 53.60
N PRO A 43 35.65 -3.31 53.65
CA PRO A 43 37.00 -2.74 53.63
C PRO A 43 37.64 -2.64 52.24
N PHE A 44 38.59 -1.71 52.18
CA PHE A 44 39.52 -1.41 51.08
C PHE A 44 40.33 -2.62 50.59
N TRP A 45 40.51 -2.71 49.27
CA TRP A 45 41.70 -3.28 48.63
C TRP A 45 42.25 -2.29 47.59
N ASP A 46 43.49 -1.87 47.84
CA ASP A 46 44.34 -1.05 46.97
C ASP A 46 44.86 -1.85 45.76
N SER A 47 44.90 -1.20 44.61
CA SER A 47 46.09 -1.22 43.75
C SER A 47 46.03 -0.08 42.73
N ALA A 48 47.04 0.78 42.79
CA ALA A 48 47.31 1.91 41.92
C ALA A 48 47.65 1.51 40.47
N ASP A 49 47.28 2.34 39.49
CA ASP A 49 48.26 3.12 38.72
C ASP A 49 47.60 3.98 37.62
N GLY A 50 47.88 5.30 37.69
CA GLY A 50 48.34 6.13 36.57
C GLY A 50 47.40 6.54 35.43
N MET A 51 46.97 7.82 35.47
CA MET A 51 47.01 8.85 34.39
C MET A 51 46.35 8.53 33.02
N GLN A 52 45.57 9.39 32.36
CA GLN A 52 45.47 10.85 32.39
C GLN A 52 44.19 11.28 31.64
N SER A 53 43.60 12.37 32.11
CA SER A 53 42.45 13.11 31.58
C SER A 53 42.79 13.98 30.36
N ASN A 54 41.79 14.29 29.52
CA ASN A 54 41.43 15.67 29.20
C ASN A 54 40.15 15.77 28.35
N ALA A 55 39.11 16.40 28.90
CA ALA A 55 38.30 17.46 28.29
C ALA A 55 37.06 17.71 29.15
N GLY A 56 37.06 18.81 29.91
CA GLY A 56 35.92 19.28 30.67
C GLY A 56 35.14 20.36 29.91
N CYS A 57 33.83 20.40 30.14
CA CYS A 57 33.04 21.63 30.15
C CYS A 57 31.82 21.40 31.07
N PRO A 58 31.68 22.13 32.19
CA PRO A 58 30.48 22.11 33.02
C PRO A 58 29.68 23.41 32.83
N LEU A 59 28.35 23.34 32.83
CA LEU A 59 27.55 24.40 33.45
C LEU A 59 26.19 23.85 33.89
N MET A 60 26.01 23.84 35.20
CA MET A 60 24.77 23.65 35.94
C MET A 60 24.28 25.05 36.32
N ILE A 61 22.96 25.31 36.39
CA ILE A 61 22.33 26.18 37.40
C ILE A 61 20.83 25.87 37.51
N LYS A 62 20.40 25.89 38.77
CA LYS A 62 19.12 25.50 39.39
C LYS A 62 17.94 26.44 39.10
N MET A 63 16.75 25.85 39.18
CA MET A 63 15.45 26.48 39.44
C MET A 63 15.28 26.77 40.94
N ASP A 64 14.67 27.91 41.27
CA ASP A 64 13.96 28.13 42.54
C ASP A 64 12.72 29.02 42.31
N LEU A 65 11.67 28.78 43.10
CA LEU A 65 10.28 29.27 42.98
C LEU A 65 9.89 30.17 44.17
N LEU A 66 9.01 31.15 43.89
CA LEU A 66 8.09 31.90 44.80
C LEU A 66 8.76 32.91 45.76
N GLN A 67 8.26 34.11 46.09
CA GLN A 67 6.88 34.59 46.30
C GLN A 67 6.81 36.16 46.37
N SER A 68 5.60 36.72 46.43
CA SER A 68 5.15 38.13 46.33
C SER A 68 5.39 39.07 47.53
N GLN A 69 5.47 40.41 47.30
CA GLN A 69 4.63 41.45 47.96
C GLN A 69 4.90 42.90 47.47
N GLU A 70 3.87 43.74 47.55
CA GLU A 70 3.75 45.12 47.04
C GLU A 70 4.20 46.25 48.00
N ASN A 71 4.29 47.47 47.42
CA ASN A 71 4.12 48.82 47.99
C ASN A 71 5.30 49.52 48.70
N THR A 72 5.83 50.62 48.11
CA THR A 72 5.50 52.03 48.51
C THR A 72 6.29 53.12 47.75
N MET A 73 5.64 54.29 47.72
CA MET A 73 5.84 55.60 47.08
C MET A 73 7.13 56.44 47.31
N LEU A 74 7.45 57.27 46.29
CA LEU A 74 7.86 58.71 46.27
C LEU A 74 9.11 59.21 47.06
N SER A 75 10.07 59.85 46.35
CA SER A 75 10.15 61.34 46.21
C SER A 75 11.56 61.90 45.84
N THR A 76 11.57 62.75 44.80
CA THR A 76 12.30 64.05 44.58
C THR A 76 13.81 64.30 44.81
N THR A 77 14.49 64.58 43.67
CA THR A 77 15.37 65.74 43.30
C THR A 77 16.65 66.14 44.07
N ARG A 78 17.81 66.19 43.38
CA ARG A 78 18.53 67.45 42.98
C ARG A 78 19.84 67.22 42.18
N LYS A 79 19.96 68.06 41.12
CA LYS A 79 21.09 68.54 40.26
C LYS A 79 22.53 68.34 40.81
N THR A 80 23.59 68.15 39.99
CA THR A 80 24.28 69.20 39.20
C THR A 80 25.30 68.62 38.17
N LEU A 81 25.33 69.19 36.94
CA LEU A 81 26.41 69.52 35.97
C LEU A 81 27.80 68.82 36.03
N VAL A 82 28.61 68.61 34.97
CA VAL A 82 28.61 68.83 33.49
C VAL A 82 29.88 68.17 32.90
N ALA A 83 29.82 67.82 31.59
CA ALA A 83 30.90 67.68 30.57
C ALA A 83 30.90 66.29 29.92
N GLY A 84 30.85 66.11 28.59
CA GLY A 84 30.77 67.02 27.46
C GLY A 84 31.07 66.22 26.18
N ALA A 85 30.21 66.34 25.16
CA ALA A 85 30.31 65.87 23.75
C ALA A 85 30.50 64.35 23.55
N ILE A 86 29.67 63.63 22.80
CA ILE A 86 29.45 63.69 21.33
C ILE A 86 28.15 62.93 21.03
N ALA A 87 27.22 63.53 20.27
CA ALA A 87 26.46 62.90 19.17
C ALA A 87 25.26 63.79 18.79
N PHE A 88 25.45 64.54 17.71
CA PHE A 88 24.37 65.12 16.93
C PHE A 88 23.52 63.99 16.32
N ALA A 89 22.20 64.19 16.30
CA ALA A 89 21.19 63.48 15.51
C ALA A 89 20.86 62.01 15.88
N ILE A 90 19.99 61.84 16.90
CA ILE A 90 19.02 60.73 16.94
C ILE A 90 17.64 61.35 17.16
N GLY A 91 17.11 61.94 16.09
CA GLY A 91 15.71 62.34 16.00
C GLY A 91 15.04 61.47 14.96
N ALA A 92 14.04 60.70 15.40
CA ALA A 92 13.07 59.97 14.58
C ALA A 92 13.58 58.79 13.74
N ILE A 93 13.88 57.66 14.40
CA ILE A 93 13.34 56.36 13.96
C ILE A 93 12.97 55.62 15.24
N SER A 94 11.70 55.72 15.64
CA SER A 94 11.13 54.61 16.41
C SER A 94 11.22 53.41 15.48
N PRO A 95 11.96 52.32 15.80
CA PRO A 95 11.57 51.06 15.21
C PRO A 95 10.14 50.87 15.70
N ALA A 96 9.20 50.87 14.77
CA ALA A 96 7.91 50.28 15.03
C ALA A 96 8.24 48.95 15.71
N LEU A 97 7.88 48.81 16.99
CA LEU A 97 7.73 47.51 17.61
C LEU A 97 6.63 46.83 16.78
N GLN A 98 7.02 46.22 15.67
CA GLN A 98 6.26 45.13 15.09
C GLN A 98 6.15 44.11 16.21
N ALA A 99 4.92 43.79 16.58
CA ALA A 99 4.64 42.66 17.44
C ALA A 99 5.42 41.47 16.86
N ALA A 100 6.47 41.04 17.57
CA ALA A 100 7.38 40.02 17.10
C ALA A 100 6.69 38.65 17.21
N GLY A 101 5.78 38.38 16.27
CA GLY A 101 5.35 37.01 15.96
C GLY A 101 6.43 36.28 15.17
N MET A 102 6.26 34.97 14.97
CA MET A 102 7.10 34.19 14.06
C MET A 102 6.61 34.44 12.62
N PRO A 103 7.38 35.14 11.76
CA PRO A 103 6.93 35.44 10.40
C PRO A 103 6.88 34.16 9.55
N ALA A 104 6.00 34.15 8.55
CA ALA A 104 5.99 33.10 7.53
C ALA A 104 7.31 33.07 6.76
N ALA A 105 7.61 31.93 6.13
CA ALA A 105 8.79 31.80 5.27
C ALA A 105 8.79 32.90 4.18
N PRO A 106 9.92 33.58 3.96
CA PRO A 106 9.99 34.65 2.97
C PRO A 106 9.87 34.13 1.54
N ALA A 107 9.54 35.02 0.62
CA ALA A 107 9.53 34.77 -0.82
C ALA A 107 10.91 34.29 -1.33
N VAL A 108 10.90 33.36 -2.29
CA VAL A 108 12.10 32.90 -3.01
C VAL A 108 11.90 33.09 -4.52
N GLY A 109 12.83 33.77 -5.17
CA GLY A 109 12.71 34.10 -6.59
C GLY A 109 11.61 35.13 -6.86
N ASN A 110 10.79 34.91 -7.88
CA ASN A 110 9.73 35.83 -8.30
C ASN A 110 8.35 35.55 -7.67
N PHE A 111 8.22 34.49 -6.87
CA PHE A 111 6.96 34.05 -6.27
C PHE A 111 7.04 34.10 -4.73
N GLY A 112 6.15 33.37 -4.05
CA GLY A 112 6.16 33.21 -2.60
C GLY A 112 7.24 32.24 -2.11
N SER A 113 7.02 31.74 -0.90
CA SER A 113 7.89 30.73 -0.30
C SER A 113 7.76 29.37 -0.99
N VAL A 114 8.80 28.55 -0.84
CA VAL A 114 8.79 27.15 -1.24
C VAL A 114 8.58 26.30 0.01
N VAL A 115 7.50 25.52 0.05
CA VAL A 115 7.13 24.66 1.17
C VAL A 115 7.33 23.20 0.75
N VAL A 116 8.23 22.49 1.42
CA VAL A 116 8.41 21.05 1.22
C VAL A 116 7.35 20.31 2.02
N ASP A 117 6.75 19.29 1.41
CA ASP A 117 5.68 18.47 1.99
C ASP A 117 4.50 19.31 2.56
N PRO A 118 3.81 20.09 1.70
CA PRO A 118 2.80 21.05 2.16
C PRO A 118 1.64 20.40 2.94
N TYR A 119 1.34 19.11 2.68
CA TYR A 119 0.28 18.37 3.37
C TYR A 119 0.79 17.38 4.43
N GLY A 120 2.11 17.26 4.62
CA GLY A 120 2.73 16.37 5.61
C GLY A 120 2.70 14.87 5.27
N ASN A 121 2.22 14.52 4.07
CA ASN A 121 2.00 13.13 3.64
C ASN A 121 2.90 12.71 2.48
N SER A 122 3.59 13.65 1.82
CA SER A 122 4.40 13.35 0.63
C SER A 122 5.73 14.11 0.68
N PRO A 123 6.74 13.59 1.40
CA PRO A 123 8.00 14.30 1.70
C PRO A 123 8.88 14.59 0.48
N LEU A 124 8.58 13.98 -0.66
CA LEU A 124 9.26 14.17 -1.94
C LEU A 124 8.47 15.08 -2.89
N THR A 125 7.69 15.99 -2.30
CA THR A 125 6.96 17.03 -3.00
C THR A 125 7.23 18.39 -2.38
N ALA A 126 6.96 19.45 -3.12
CA ALA A 126 7.01 20.82 -2.62
C ALA A 126 5.95 21.68 -3.32
N LEU A 127 5.68 22.85 -2.77
CA LEU A 127 4.76 23.83 -3.32
C LEU A 127 5.44 25.19 -3.38
N ILE A 128 5.42 25.83 -4.56
CA ILE A 128 5.86 27.21 -4.72
C ILE A 128 4.62 28.11 -4.64
N ASN A 129 4.47 28.86 -3.55
CA ASN A 129 3.28 29.68 -3.30
C ASN A 129 3.15 30.81 -4.33
N LEU A 130 1.93 31.06 -4.84
CA LEU A 130 1.70 32.09 -5.86
C LEU A 130 1.92 33.51 -5.34
N ASN A 131 1.69 33.77 -4.05
CA ASN A 131 1.87 35.08 -3.42
C ASN A 131 1.15 36.23 -4.18
N GLY A 132 -0.06 35.97 -4.68
CA GLY A 132 -0.87 36.94 -5.42
C GLY A 132 -0.49 37.12 -6.90
N HIS A 133 0.47 36.34 -7.42
CA HIS A 133 0.82 36.37 -8.83
C HIS A 133 -0.21 35.61 -9.68
N ALA A 134 -0.65 36.24 -10.76
CA ALA A 134 -1.55 35.62 -11.74
C ALA A 134 -0.74 35.07 -12.92
N ILE A 135 -0.63 33.74 -12.99
CA ILE A 135 0.17 33.04 -14.00
C ILE A 135 -0.65 32.04 -14.81
N SER A 136 -0.11 31.63 -15.96
CA SER A 136 -0.71 30.66 -16.88
C SER A 136 0.38 29.90 -17.63
N ASP A 137 -0.01 28.85 -18.38
CA ASP A 137 0.90 28.01 -19.17
C ASP A 137 2.11 27.51 -18.38
N VAL A 138 1.85 27.02 -17.16
CA VAL A 138 2.89 26.59 -16.23
C VAL A 138 3.41 25.21 -16.63
N LYS A 139 4.72 25.08 -16.69
CA LYS A 139 5.43 23.82 -16.88
C LYS A 139 6.51 23.68 -15.82
N VAL A 140 6.52 22.55 -15.13
CA VAL A 140 7.52 22.20 -14.14
C VAL A 140 8.48 21.18 -14.72
N THR A 141 9.76 21.30 -14.37
CA THR A 141 10.80 20.31 -14.68
C THR A 141 11.68 20.11 -13.46
N VAL A 142 11.63 18.91 -12.86
CA VAL A 142 12.60 18.46 -11.85
C VAL A 142 13.75 17.77 -12.59
N LEU A 143 14.97 18.29 -12.45
CA LEU A 143 16.13 17.75 -13.14
C LEU A 143 16.57 16.40 -12.56
N GLY A 144 17.14 15.56 -13.40
CA GLY A 144 17.71 14.28 -13.00
C GLY A 144 18.92 14.45 -12.07
N LYS A 145 19.08 13.51 -11.13
CA LYS A 145 20.26 13.43 -10.26
C LYS A 145 21.45 12.82 -11.00
N GLY A 146 22.55 13.57 -11.12
CA GLY A 146 23.77 13.11 -11.80
C GLY A 146 23.62 12.99 -13.32
N GLU A 147 24.55 12.30 -13.99
CA GLU A 147 24.61 12.23 -15.46
C GLU A 147 23.47 11.41 -16.09
N ASN A 148 23.03 10.34 -15.40
CA ASN A 148 22.00 9.41 -15.90
C ASN A 148 20.63 9.61 -15.22
N GLY A 149 20.47 10.66 -14.43
CA GLY A 149 19.23 10.91 -13.70
C GLY A 149 18.05 11.20 -14.62
N VAL A 150 16.88 10.67 -14.28
CA VAL A 150 15.65 10.88 -15.06
C VAL A 150 15.04 12.23 -14.71
N ALA A 151 14.92 13.12 -15.68
CA ALA A 151 14.18 14.36 -15.51
C ALA A 151 12.66 14.09 -15.55
N VAL A 152 11.90 14.74 -14.67
CA VAL A 152 10.44 14.65 -14.63
C VAL A 152 9.84 16.00 -15.01
N SER A 153 9.01 16.03 -16.06
CA SER A 153 8.40 17.27 -16.56
C SER A 153 6.92 17.10 -16.86
N TYR A 154 6.14 18.12 -16.49
CA TYR A 154 4.68 18.12 -16.62
C TYR A 154 4.13 19.55 -16.68
N PRO A 155 2.99 19.75 -17.35
CA PRO A 155 2.19 20.97 -17.23
C PRO A 155 1.49 21.03 -15.87
N VAL A 156 1.12 22.24 -15.46
CA VAL A 156 0.21 22.48 -14.33
C VAL A 156 -0.95 23.31 -14.84
N GLY A 157 -2.15 22.75 -14.71
CA GLY A 157 -3.39 23.39 -15.13
C GLY A 157 -3.93 24.38 -14.10
N LYS A 158 -4.93 25.14 -14.54
CA LYS A 158 -5.49 26.25 -13.77
C LYS A 158 -6.14 25.77 -12.47
N GLN A 159 -6.83 24.63 -12.50
CA GLN A 159 -7.51 24.11 -11.33
C GLN A 159 -6.49 23.77 -10.23
N SER A 160 -5.41 23.08 -10.58
CA SER A 160 -4.32 22.79 -9.65
C SER A 160 -3.70 24.06 -9.04
N LEU A 161 -3.42 25.09 -9.84
CA LEU A 161 -2.90 26.37 -9.33
C LEU A 161 -3.83 27.02 -8.29
N LEU A 162 -5.14 26.96 -8.52
CA LEU A 162 -6.15 27.51 -7.62
C LEU A 162 -6.36 26.64 -6.38
N THR A 163 -6.35 25.32 -6.54
CA THR A 163 -6.52 24.37 -5.44
C THR A 163 -5.39 24.48 -4.43
N TYR A 164 -4.15 24.57 -4.91
CA TYR A 164 -2.98 24.62 -4.05
C TYR A 164 -2.54 26.03 -3.66
N ASP A 165 -3.10 27.08 -4.28
CA ASP A 165 -2.56 28.46 -4.21
C ASP A 165 -1.05 28.52 -4.56
N GLY A 166 -0.64 27.69 -5.50
CA GLY A 166 0.77 27.43 -5.75
C GLY A 166 1.04 26.53 -6.95
N ILE A 167 2.32 26.44 -7.32
CA ILE A 167 2.83 25.54 -8.35
C ILE A 167 3.26 24.24 -7.66
N PRO A 168 2.56 23.11 -7.87
CA PRO A 168 2.91 21.83 -7.29
C PRO A 168 4.20 21.28 -7.89
N ILE A 169 5.11 20.83 -7.03
CA ILE A 169 6.39 20.22 -7.39
C ILE A 169 6.38 18.76 -6.95
N PHE A 170 6.20 17.88 -7.91
CA PHE A 170 6.28 16.43 -7.85
C PHE A 170 7.56 15.89 -8.52
N GLY A 171 8.06 14.76 -8.01
CA GLY A 171 9.19 14.03 -8.61
C GLY A 171 10.56 14.31 -7.97
N LEU A 172 10.61 14.82 -6.74
CA LEU A 172 11.88 15.13 -6.06
C LEU A 172 12.59 13.84 -5.61
N TYR A 173 13.92 13.88 -5.56
CA TYR A 173 14.73 12.88 -4.89
C TYR A 173 14.78 13.13 -3.38
N GLN A 174 14.95 12.09 -2.58
CA GLN A 174 15.13 12.20 -1.12
C GLN A 174 16.52 12.71 -0.73
N LYS A 175 16.62 13.39 0.42
CA LYS A 175 17.88 13.88 1.03
C LYS A 175 18.80 14.56 0.00
N HIS A 176 18.23 15.39 -0.87
CA HIS A 176 18.93 15.96 -2.01
C HIS A 176 18.56 17.44 -2.22
N ASP A 177 19.50 18.19 -2.78
CA ASP A 177 19.31 19.57 -3.24
C ASP A 177 18.79 19.57 -4.67
N ASN A 178 17.50 19.27 -4.80
CA ASN A 178 16.84 19.10 -6.09
C ASN A 178 16.85 20.40 -6.89
N GLN A 179 17.24 20.31 -8.16
CA GLN A 179 17.19 21.42 -9.10
C GLN A 179 15.87 21.40 -9.85
N VAL A 180 15.07 22.45 -9.69
CA VAL A 180 13.73 22.56 -10.26
C VAL A 180 13.64 23.81 -11.11
N THR A 181 13.07 23.66 -12.30
CA THR A 181 12.82 24.75 -13.24
C THR A 181 11.33 24.89 -13.46
N ILE A 182 10.84 26.12 -13.45
CA ILE A 182 9.46 26.45 -13.82
C ILE A 182 9.46 27.41 -15.01
N GLU A 183 8.62 27.13 -16.00
CA GLU A 183 8.33 28.02 -17.13
C GLU A 183 6.86 28.42 -17.04
N TYR A 184 6.55 29.70 -17.24
CA TYR A 184 5.19 30.22 -17.12
C TYR A 184 5.00 31.51 -17.92
N ILE A 185 3.74 31.92 -18.09
CA ILE A 185 3.37 33.24 -18.63
C ILE A 185 2.78 34.09 -17.51
N GLU A 186 3.32 35.30 -17.37
CA GLU A 186 2.81 36.34 -16.47
C GLU A 186 2.75 37.67 -17.22
N ALA A 187 1.61 38.37 -17.13
CA ALA A 187 1.36 39.62 -17.85
C ALA A 187 1.70 39.54 -19.37
N GLY A 188 1.38 38.39 -19.99
CA GLY A 188 1.63 38.11 -21.42
C GLY A 188 3.09 37.82 -21.80
N LYS A 189 4.01 37.76 -20.83
CA LYS A 189 5.44 37.47 -21.08
C LYS A 189 5.80 36.09 -20.56
N ARG A 190 6.51 35.32 -21.39
CA ARG A 190 7.11 34.05 -20.97
C ARG A 190 8.28 34.31 -20.03
N LYS A 191 8.28 33.64 -18.89
CA LYS A 191 9.29 33.71 -17.84
C LYS A 191 9.77 32.31 -17.48
N LYS A 192 10.93 32.25 -16.84
CA LYS A 192 11.56 31.01 -16.38
C LYS A 192 12.31 31.28 -15.09
N ASP A 193 12.04 30.48 -14.07
CA ASP A 193 12.71 30.55 -12.78
C ASP A 193 13.29 29.18 -12.39
N SER A 194 14.35 29.22 -11.58
CA SER A 194 15.04 28.02 -11.08
C SER A 194 15.11 28.04 -9.56
N TYR A 195 14.93 26.87 -8.96
CA TYR A 195 14.87 26.67 -7.52
C TYR A 195 15.76 25.50 -7.11
N THR A 196 16.41 25.65 -5.97
CA THR A 196 17.03 24.53 -5.23
C THR A 196 16.11 24.15 -4.09
N ILE A 197 15.59 22.92 -4.10
CA ILE A 197 14.65 22.41 -3.10
C ILE A 197 15.28 21.24 -2.35
N ARG A 198 15.61 21.47 -1.08
CA ARG A 198 16.18 20.44 -0.20
C ARG A 198 15.09 19.58 0.42
N THR A 199 15.17 18.27 0.23
CA THR A 199 14.25 17.29 0.82
C THR A 199 14.88 16.55 2.00
N SER A 200 14.04 15.96 2.85
CA SER A 200 14.46 15.04 3.91
C SER A 200 14.56 13.59 3.40
N ALA A 201 14.92 12.66 4.29
CA ALA A 201 14.93 11.23 4.01
C ALA A 201 13.52 10.62 4.04
N ILE A 202 13.33 9.52 3.31
CA ILE A 202 12.18 8.63 3.47
C ILE A 202 12.35 7.82 4.77
N VAL A 203 11.24 7.45 5.41
CA VAL A 203 11.23 6.68 6.65
C VAL A 203 10.28 5.50 6.53
N ASN A 204 10.79 4.30 6.80
CA ASN A 204 9.97 3.13 7.12
C ASN A 204 9.82 3.04 8.66
N LYS A 205 8.58 3.13 9.15
CA LYS A 205 8.25 3.13 10.58
C LYS A 205 8.06 1.73 11.17
N TYR A 206 8.01 0.71 10.33
CA TYR A 206 7.72 -0.67 10.74
C TYR A 206 8.92 -1.57 10.44
N MET A 207 9.90 -1.53 11.34
CA MET A 207 11.11 -2.35 11.28
C MET A 207 11.23 -3.24 12.52
N ASP A 208 11.81 -4.41 12.35
CA ASP A 208 12.10 -5.37 13.42
C ASP A 208 13.23 -6.31 12.98
N ASN A 209 13.48 -7.38 13.74
CA ASN A 209 14.55 -8.34 13.47
C ASN A 209 14.39 -9.14 12.15
N ARG A 210 13.26 -9.01 11.44
CA ARG A 210 13.05 -9.58 10.09
C ARG A 210 13.48 -8.62 8.98
N SER A 211 13.72 -7.34 9.29
CA SER A 211 14.12 -6.32 8.31
C SER A 211 15.51 -6.61 7.75
N LEU A 212 15.59 -6.79 6.44
CA LEU A 212 16.82 -6.91 5.67
C LEU A 212 17.44 -5.53 5.40
N THR A 213 16.58 -4.54 5.19
CA THR A 213 16.89 -3.13 4.90
C THR A 213 15.80 -2.24 5.46
N ASP A 214 16.03 -0.92 5.53
CA ASP A 214 15.00 0.06 5.88
C ASP A 214 14.02 0.28 4.72
N LEU A 215 14.54 0.42 3.49
CA LEU A 215 13.76 0.61 2.27
C LEU A 215 13.91 -0.57 1.30
N GLN A 216 12.83 -0.86 0.58
CA GLN A 216 12.81 -1.87 -0.47
C GLN A 216 13.81 -1.51 -1.58
N GLN A 217 14.62 -2.48 -2.01
CA GLN A 217 15.63 -2.22 -3.05
C GLN A 217 14.99 -2.33 -4.42
N VAL A 218 15.23 -1.36 -5.31
CA VAL A 218 14.79 -1.43 -6.70
C VAL A 218 16.00 -1.61 -7.60
N LYS A 219 15.97 -2.66 -8.43
CA LYS A 219 17.06 -3.06 -9.32
C LYS A 219 16.60 -2.96 -10.76
N PRO A 220 17.11 -1.98 -11.54
CA PRO A 220 16.89 -1.96 -12.97
C PRO A 220 17.57 -3.15 -13.64
N VAL A 221 16.80 -3.97 -14.35
CA VAL A 221 17.30 -5.11 -15.12
C VAL A 221 17.40 -4.74 -16.59
N LYS A 222 16.39 -4.05 -17.12
CA LYS A 222 16.36 -3.60 -18.51
C LYS A 222 15.58 -2.30 -18.66
N VAL A 223 16.12 -1.36 -19.44
CA VAL A 223 15.43 -0.16 -19.89
C VAL A 223 15.79 0.06 -21.35
N ALA A 224 14.83 -0.12 -22.25
CA ALA A 224 15.00 0.11 -23.67
C ALA A 224 14.99 1.59 -23.99
N LYS A 225 15.62 1.96 -25.11
CA LYS A 225 15.59 3.33 -25.62
C LYS A 225 14.16 3.81 -25.85
N GLY A 226 13.85 5.01 -25.38
CA GLY A 226 12.50 5.60 -25.45
C GLY A 226 11.59 5.19 -24.29
N PHE A 227 12.11 4.51 -23.26
CA PHE A 227 11.40 4.15 -22.05
C PHE A 227 11.97 4.77 -20.77
N GLU A 228 13.03 5.57 -20.86
CA GLU A 228 13.77 6.15 -19.73
C GLU A 228 12.93 7.13 -18.90
N ASP A 229 11.81 7.63 -19.43
CA ASP A 229 10.92 8.58 -18.78
C ASP A 229 9.78 7.93 -17.97
N ARG A 230 9.68 6.59 -17.98
CA ARG A 230 8.60 5.89 -17.28
C ARG A 230 8.74 6.01 -15.76
N LEU A 231 7.59 6.21 -15.12
CA LEU A 231 7.44 6.24 -13.67
C LEU A 231 6.40 5.19 -13.26
N TYR A 232 6.69 4.45 -12.20
CA TYR A 232 5.81 3.39 -11.71
C TYR A 232 5.49 3.62 -10.24
N LEU A 233 4.21 3.77 -9.91
CA LEU A 233 3.74 3.70 -8.53
C LEU A 233 3.74 2.24 -8.10
N VAL A 234 4.48 1.91 -7.06
CA VAL A 234 4.49 0.58 -6.45
C VAL A 234 3.61 0.63 -5.20
N ASN A 235 2.53 -0.15 -5.23
CA ASN A 235 1.68 -0.41 -4.07
C ASN A 235 2.10 -1.73 -3.44
N THR A 236 2.97 -1.62 -2.46
CA THR A 236 3.45 -2.73 -1.64
C THR A 236 3.31 -2.38 -0.16
N HIS A 237 3.69 -3.32 0.69
CA HIS A 237 3.43 -3.31 2.12
C HIS A 237 4.67 -3.76 2.86
N THR A 238 4.64 -3.62 4.18
CA THR A 238 5.68 -4.11 5.09
C THR A 238 5.07 -4.67 6.37
N PHE A 239 5.55 -5.82 6.84
CA PHE A 239 5.01 -6.45 8.05
C PHE A 239 5.18 -5.55 9.26
N THR A 240 4.13 -5.51 10.09
CA THR A 240 4.15 -4.88 11.41
C THR A 240 4.82 -5.81 12.43
N PRO A 241 5.47 -5.27 13.47
CA PRO A 241 6.09 -6.10 14.52
C PRO A 241 5.10 -7.06 15.21
N GLN A 242 3.87 -6.64 15.43
CA GLN A 242 2.84 -7.43 16.11
C GLN A 242 2.04 -8.36 15.20
N GLY A 243 2.13 -8.22 13.88
CA GLY A 243 1.26 -8.90 12.94
C GLY A 243 -0.21 -8.50 13.11
N SER A 244 -1.12 -9.45 12.90
CA SER A 244 -2.55 -9.26 13.10
C SER A 244 -2.91 -9.37 14.59
N ASP A 245 -3.50 -8.32 15.15
CA ASP A 245 -3.78 -8.20 16.59
C ASP A 245 -5.27 -7.98 16.92
N LEU A 246 -6.14 -7.87 15.91
CA LEU A 246 -7.58 -7.61 16.07
C LEU A 246 -8.44 -8.58 15.24
N HIS A 247 -9.56 -9.01 15.81
CA HIS A 247 -10.59 -9.80 15.15
C HIS A 247 -11.97 -9.17 15.31
N TRP A 248 -12.85 -9.33 14.30
CA TRP A 248 -14.27 -9.08 14.50
C TRP A 248 -14.89 -10.20 15.34
N SER A 249 -15.78 -9.84 16.26
CA SER A 249 -16.57 -10.81 17.01
C SER A 249 -17.76 -11.28 16.18
N GLY A 250 -17.96 -12.60 16.11
CA GLY A 250 -19.06 -13.27 15.44
C GLY A 250 -20.12 -13.80 16.39
N GLU A 251 -21.20 -14.36 15.83
CA GLU A 251 -22.22 -15.09 16.58
C GLU A 251 -21.74 -16.54 16.82
N LYS A 252 -21.96 -17.07 18.03
CA LYS A 252 -21.73 -18.49 18.32
C LYS A 252 -22.64 -19.37 17.48
N ASP A 253 -22.11 -20.48 16.98
CA ASP A 253 -22.94 -21.49 16.36
C ASP A 253 -23.71 -22.31 17.41
N LYS A 254 -24.75 -23.03 16.98
CA LYS A 254 -25.61 -23.84 17.86
C LYS A 254 -24.89 -25.03 18.51
N ASN A 255 -23.75 -25.43 17.96
CA ASN A 255 -22.95 -26.57 18.43
C ASN A 255 -21.81 -26.12 19.35
N ALA A 256 -21.57 -24.81 19.49
CA ALA A 256 -20.59 -24.26 20.40
C ALA A 256 -20.95 -24.56 21.87
N GLY A 257 -19.93 -24.75 22.70
CA GLY A 257 -20.10 -24.95 24.13
C GLY A 257 -20.76 -23.74 24.79
N LEU A 258 -21.59 -24.00 25.80
CA LEU A 258 -22.31 -22.96 26.55
C LEU A 258 -21.35 -21.88 27.11
N LEU A 259 -20.16 -22.30 27.56
CA LEU A 259 -19.17 -21.45 28.21
C LEU A 259 -18.12 -20.87 27.24
N ASP A 260 -18.17 -21.21 25.96
CA ASP A 260 -17.16 -20.77 25.00
C ASP A 260 -17.21 -19.24 24.82
N ALA A 261 -16.15 -18.62 24.33
CA ALA A 261 -16.23 -17.22 23.92
C ALA A 261 -17.00 -17.10 22.59
N ASN A 262 -17.38 -15.89 22.20
CA ASN A 262 -17.87 -15.67 20.84
C ASN A 262 -16.72 -15.93 19.84
N PRO A 263 -16.98 -16.63 18.73
CA PRO A 263 -15.96 -16.89 17.72
C PRO A 263 -15.56 -15.60 16.99
N ALA A 264 -14.46 -15.65 16.25
CA ALA A 264 -14.11 -14.62 15.29
C ALA A 264 -14.96 -14.75 14.00
N THR A 265 -15.06 -13.69 13.22
CA THR A 265 -15.64 -13.71 11.86
C THR A 265 -14.99 -12.63 11.00
N GLY A 266 -15.34 -12.56 9.71
CA GLY A 266 -14.80 -11.54 8.81
C GLY A 266 -13.30 -11.69 8.57
N SER A 267 -12.66 -10.59 8.21
CA SER A 267 -11.26 -10.52 7.81
C SER A 267 -10.51 -9.33 8.43
N MET A 268 -10.87 -8.90 9.64
CA MET A 268 -10.14 -7.85 10.38
C MET A 268 -8.62 -8.10 10.48
N PRO A 269 -8.13 -9.35 10.61
CA PRO A 269 -6.69 -9.64 10.60
C PRO A 269 -5.96 -9.26 9.32
N PHE A 270 -6.68 -8.95 8.23
CA PHE A 270 -6.12 -8.52 6.95
C PHE A 270 -5.59 -7.08 7.05
N ASP A 271 -4.48 -6.95 7.75
CA ASP A 271 -3.93 -5.70 8.28
C ASP A 271 -2.41 -5.69 8.13
N ILE A 272 -1.86 -4.65 7.50
CA ILE A 272 -0.42 -4.52 7.25
C ILE A 272 -0.05 -3.07 6.96
N ALA A 273 1.18 -2.68 7.29
CA ALA A 273 1.63 -1.32 7.00
C ALA A 273 1.84 -1.10 5.49
N PRO A 274 1.40 0.04 4.93
CA PRO A 274 1.68 0.39 3.55
C PRO A 274 3.16 0.72 3.35
N PHE A 275 3.63 0.52 2.12
CA PHE A 275 4.95 0.93 1.63
C PHE A 275 4.74 1.42 0.19
N THR A 276 4.32 2.68 0.03
CA THR A 276 3.81 3.19 -1.25
C THR A 276 4.71 4.29 -1.79
N PHE A 277 5.24 4.08 -3.00
CA PHE A 277 6.23 4.97 -3.60
C PHE A 277 6.12 5.00 -5.13
N ILE A 278 6.78 5.97 -5.76
CA ILE A 278 7.03 5.96 -7.20
C ILE A 278 8.51 5.79 -7.46
N VAL A 279 8.85 4.94 -8.44
CA VAL A 279 10.21 4.70 -8.89
C VAL A 279 10.38 5.09 -10.36
N ASP A 280 11.55 5.65 -10.70
CA ASP A 280 11.96 5.87 -12.09
C ASP A 280 12.75 4.69 -12.65
N THR A 281 13.12 4.76 -13.93
CA THR A 281 13.83 3.67 -14.60
C THR A 281 15.27 3.45 -14.13
N GLN A 282 15.82 4.34 -13.29
CA GLN A 282 17.12 4.14 -12.64
C GLN A 282 16.97 3.46 -11.26
N GLY A 283 15.74 3.10 -10.85
CA GLY A 283 15.49 2.49 -9.55
C GLY A 283 15.44 3.51 -8.41
N GLU A 284 15.35 4.80 -8.71
CA GLU A 284 15.35 5.87 -7.72
C GLU A 284 13.93 6.23 -7.26
N TYR A 285 13.76 6.45 -5.96
CA TYR A 285 12.50 6.89 -5.36
C TYR A 285 12.22 8.36 -5.74
N ARG A 286 11.07 8.59 -6.41
CA ARG A 286 10.62 9.91 -6.90
C ARG A 286 9.36 10.44 -6.24
N TRP A 287 8.73 9.61 -5.41
CA TRP A 287 7.59 9.96 -4.59
C TRP A 287 7.44 8.95 -3.45
N TRP A 288 6.85 9.38 -2.34
CA TRP A 288 6.58 8.54 -1.17
C TRP A 288 5.27 9.00 -0.53
N LEU A 289 4.37 8.06 -0.21
CA LEU A 289 3.25 8.33 0.67
C LEU A 289 3.66 7.95 2.09
N ASN A 290 3.66 8.94 2.99
CA ASN A 290 3.96 8.72 4.39
C ASN A 290 2.99 7.68 4.98
N GLN A 291 3.52 6.69 5.70
CA GLN A 291 2.73 5.57 6.22
C GLN A 291 1.61 6.07 7.17
N ASP A 292 1.90 7.12 7.93
CA ASP A 292 0.95 7.76 8.86
C ASP A 292 -0.20 8.49 8.18
N ALA A 293 -0.11 8.75 6.87
CA ALA A 293 -1.17 9.42 6.12
C ALA A 293 -2.50 8.68 6.27
N LEU A 294 -2.44 7.34 6.24
CA LEU A 294 -3.62 6.48 6.26
C LEU A 294 -3.55 5.38 7.33
N TYR A 295 -2.37 5.04 7.87
CA TYR A 295 -2.16 3.82 8.65
C TYR A 295 -1.42 4.04 9.98
N ASN A 296 -1.83 3.35 11.04
CA ASN A 296 -1.14 3.33 12.33
C ASN A 296 -1.35 2.00 13.07
N ALA A 297 -0.33 1.14 13.09
CA ALA A 297 -0.38 -0.12 13.83
C ALA A 297 0.04 -0.01 15.30
N HIS A 298 0.62 1.12 15.73
CA HIS A 298 1.00 1.32 17.14
C HIS A 298 -0.21 1.63 18.03
N ASP A 299 -1.32 2.02 17.41
CA ASP A 299 -2.62 2.23 18.04
C ASP A 299 -3.62 1.15 17.58
N VAL A 300 -4.73 1.01 18.29
CA VAL A 300 -5.81 0.05 17.98
C VAL A 300 -7.03 0.72 17.33
N ASP A 301 -6.89 1.96 16.88
CA ASP A 301 -7.94 2.64 16.11
C ASP A 301 -8.13 1.98 14.74
N VAL A 302 -9.19 1.17 14.64
CA VAL A 302 -9.60 0.47 13.42
C VAL A 302 -9.77 1.40 12.20
N ASN A 303 -9.99 2.72 12.40
CA ASN A 303 -10.05 3.67 11.29
C ASN A 303 -8.70 3.89 10.59
N LYS A 304 -7.59 3.51 11.22
CA LYS A 304 -6.22 3.60 10.70
C LYS A 304 -5.58 2.21 10.55
N ARG A 305 -6.39 1.16 10.44
CA ARG A 305 -5.97 -0.22 10.20
C ARG A 305 -6.46 -0.71 8.83
N GLY A 306 -6.00 -1.89 8.44
CA GLY A 306 -6.33 -2.60 7.22
C GLY A 306 -5.20 -2.56 6.19
N TYR A 307 -5.48 -3.10 5.02
CA TYR A 307 -4.52 -3.25 3.94
C TYR A 307 -4.76 -2.19 2.85
N LEU A 308 -3.79 -1.31 2.58
CA LEU A 308 -3.94 -0.24 1.57
C LEU A 308 -3.92 -0.83 0.16
N MET A 309 -5.05 -0.82 -0.53
CA MET A 309 -5.23 -1.50 -1.82
C MET A 309 -6.05 -0.67 -2.80
N GLY A 310 -6.16 -1.15 -4.05
CA GLY A 310 -7.04 -0.56 -5.04
C GLY A 310 -6.68 0.86 -5.46
N ILE A 311 -5.39 1.23 -5.40
CA ILE A 311 -4.90 2.53 -5.88
C ILE A 311 -5.15 2.61 -7.39
N ARG A 312 -6.10 3.45 -7.82
CA ARG A 312 -6.53 3.61 -9.21
C ARG A 312 -6.71 5.09 -9.54
N GLU A 313 -6.21 5.49 -10.70
CA GLU A 313 -6.33 6.86 -11.21
C GLU A 313 -7.80 7.21 -11.50
N THR A 314 -8.18 8.46 -11.23
CA THR A 314 -9.48 9.04 -11.56
C THR A 314 -9.38 9.92 -12.81
N PRO A 315 -10.51 10.30 -13.45
CA PRO A 315 -10.48 11.25 -14.57
C PRO A 315 -9.87 12.63 -14.25
N ARG A 316 -9.62 12.94 -12.97
CA ARG A 316 -9.05 14.21 -12.49
C ARG A 316 -7.54 14.14 -12.24
N GLY A 317 -6.89 12.99 -12.47
CA GLY A 317 -5.47 12.80 -12.13
C GLY A 317 -5.18 12.53 -10.65
N THR A 318 -6.24 12.24 -9.87
CA THR A 318 -6.16 11.82 -8.46
C THR A 318 -6.30 10.30 -8.36
N PHE A 319 -6.27 9.73 -7.16
CA PHE A 319 -6.27 8.29 -6.95
C PHE A 319 -7.26 7.87 -5.88
N THR A 320 -8.15 6.92 -6.20
CA THR A 320 -8.98 6.24 -5.20
C THR A 320 -8.18 5.11 -4.54
N ALA A 321 -8.46 4.81 -3.27
CA ALA A 321 -7.91 3.65 -2.57
C ALA A 321 -8.86 3.13 -1.48
N VAL A 322 -8.62 1.91 -0.99
CA VAL A 322 -9.30 1.34 0.19
C VAL A 322 -8.28 0.90 1.24
N GLN A 323 -8.66 0.98 2.51
CA GLN A 323 -7.91 0.40 3.62
C GLN A 323 -8.87 0.01 4.74
N GLY A 324 -9.11 -1.28 4.90
CA GLY A 324 -9.94 -1.83 5.97
C GLY A 324 -11.37 -1.28 5.95
N GLN A 325 -11.68 -0.38 6.87
CA GLN A 325 -13.05 0.14 7.05
C GLN A 325 -13.30 1.47 6.34
N ARG A 326 -12.40 1.87 5.45
CA ARG A 326 -12.42 3.19 4.80
C ARG A 326 -12.04 3.11 3.32
N TRP A 327 -12.51 4.10 2.58
CA TRP A 327 -12.06 4.39 1.23
C TRP A 327 -11.69 5.87 1.11
N TYR A 328 -10.77 6.15 0.20
CA TYR A 328 -10.08 7.43 0.08
C TYR A 328 -10.04 7.91 -1.36
N GLU A 329 -9.83 9.21 -1.51
CA GLU A 329 -9.28 9.83 -2.72
C GLU A 329 -8.12 10.71 -2.28
N PHE A 330 -6.96 10.62 -2.95
CA PHE A 330 -5.81 11.47 -2.68
C PHE A 330 -5.09 11.87 -3.97
N ASP A 331 -4.27 12.91 -3.91
CA ASP A 331 -3.45 13.37 -5.04
C ASP A 331 -1.95 13.15 -4.82
N MET A 332 -1.16 13.51 -5.83
CA MET A 332 0.30 13.34 -5.81
C MET A 332 1.03 14.38 -4.96
N MET A 333 0.34 15.39 -4.41
CA MET A 333 0.88 16.29 -3.39
C MET A 333 0.68 15.73 -1.97
N GLY A 334 0.01 14.59 -1.82
CA GLY A 334 -0.30 13.99 -0.53
C GLY A 334 -1.55 14.58 0.13
N GLN A 335 -2.34 15.37 -0.60
CA GLN A 335 -3.62 15.84 -0.10
C GLN A 335 -4.62 14.69 -0.06
N VAL A 336 -5.18 14.41 1.11
CA VAL A 336 -6.31 13.48 1.24
C VAL A 336 -7.59 14.26 0.93
N LEU A 337 -8.13 14.04 -0.27
CA LEU A 337 -9.27 14.76 -0.82
C LEU A 337 -10.59 14.22 -0.26
N ASN A 338 -10.71 12.89 -0.20
CA ASN A 338 -11.86 12.19 0.37
C ASN A 338 -11.40 11.13 1.37
N ASN A 339 -12.18 10.97 2.44
CA ASN A 339 -11.90 9.99 3.48
C ASN A 339 -13.21 9.51 4.14
N HIS A 340 -13.81 8.47 3.57
CA HIS A 340 -15.11 7.97 4.00
C HIS A 340 -14.98 6.67 4.78
N ARG A 341 -15.78 6.53 5.85
CA ARG A 341 -16.08 5.20 6.41
C ARG A 341 -16.95 4.44 5.43
N LEU A 342 -16.83 3.11 5.43
CA LEU A 342 -17.79 2.26 4.73
C LEU A 342 -19.19 2.45 5.30
N PRO A 343 -20.24 2.31 4.46
CA PRO A 343 -21.62 2.29 4.93
C PRO A 343 -21.80 1.18 5.98
N ARG A 344 -22.55 1.46 7.05
CA ARG A 344 -22.61 0.65 8.30
C ARG A 344 -22.87 -0.85 8.13
N GLY A 345 -23.47 -1.24 7.01
CA GLY A 345 -23.83 -2.63 6.68
C GLY A 345 -22.67 -3.45 6.11
N TYR A 346 -21.51 -2.84 5.89
CA TYR A 346 -20.36 -3.44 5.20
C TYR A 346 -19.07 -3.22 5.98
N LEU A 347 -18.04 -3.97 5.62
CA LEU A 347 -16.73 -4.00 6.27
C LEU A 347 -15.66 -4.51 5.32
N ASP A 348 -14.40 -4.41 5.74
CA ASP A 348 -13.24 -5.07 5.14
C ASP A 348 -13.07 -4.79 3.64
N ALA A 349 -13.16 -3.51 3.26
CA ALA A 349 -12.85 -3.06 1.93
C ALA A 349 -11.38 -3.32 1.60
N THR A 350 -11.16 -4.08 0.54
CA THR A 350 -9.82 -4.54 0.16
C THR A 350 -9.77 -4.78 -1.35
N HIS A 351 -8.57 -4.86 -1.90
CA HIS A 351 -8.21 -5.17 -3.28
C HIS A 351 -8.54 -4.09 -4.31
N GLU A 352 -9.78 -3.63 -4.44
CA GLU A 352 -10.17 -2.72 -5.53
C GLU A 352 -11.04 -1.55 -5.06
N SER A 353 -10.71 -0.36 -5.59
CA SER A 353 -11.58 0.81 -5.71
C SER A 353 -11.40 1.39 -7.10
N VAL A 354 -12.48 1.65 -7.82
CA VAL A 354 -12.40 2.27 -9.15
C VAL A 354 -13.53 3.26 -9.33
N GLU A 355 -13.19 4.44 -9.81
CA GLU A 355 -14.17 5.45 -10.17
C GLU A 355 -14.81 5.16 -11.52
N THR A 356 -16.12 5.33 -11.61
CA THR A 356 -16.88 5.17 -12.85
C THR A 356 -17.01 6.51 -13.59
N PRO A 357 -17.35 6.50 -14.89
CA PRO A 357 -17.70 7.71 -15.62
C PRO A 357 -18.91 8.48 -15.07
N ASN A 358 -19.68 7.88 -14.14
CA ASN A 358 -20.87 8.46 -13.53
C ASN A 358 -20.57 9.16 -12.20
N ASP A 359 -19.29 9.45 -11.90
CA ASP A 359 -18.84 10.08 -10.64
C ASP A 359 -19.18 9.24 -9.39
N THR A 360 -19.33 7.93 -9.56
CA THR A 360 -19.47 6.95 -8.48
C THR A 360 -18.18 6.15 -8.31
N VAL A 361 -18.02 5.48 -7.17
CA VAL A 361 -16.87 4.61 -6.89
C VAL A 361 -17.37 3.19 -6.63
N LEU A 362 -16.80 2.22 -7.34
CA LEU A 362 -17.02 0.81 -7.09
C LEU A 362 -16.01 0.30 -6.06
N LEU A 363 -16.49 -0.40 -5.04
CA LEU A 363 -15.68 -0.93 -3.93
C LEU A 363 -15.96 -2.43 -3.74
N ARG A 364 -14.93 -3.22 -3.45
CA ARG A 364 -15.11 -4.61 -3.01
C ARG A 364 -15.06 -4.69 -1.48
N VAL A 365 -16.13 -5.19 -0.87
CA VAL A 365 -16.30 -5.30 0.59
C VAL A 365 -16.79 -6.69 1.02
N GLY A 366 -16.87 -6.91 2.34
CA GLY A 366 -17.70 -7.93 2.97
C GLY A 366 -18.99 -7.33 3.55
N LYS A 367 -20.00 -8.17 3.79
CA LYS A 367 -21.25 -7.78 4.42
C LYS A 367 -21.19 -8.04 5.92
N ARG A 368 -21.39 -6.97 6.71
CA ARG A 368 -21.54 -7.06 8.16
C ARG A 368 -22.89 -7.68 8.51
N ASN A 369 -22.89 -8.54 9.52
CA ASN A 369 -24.08 -9.12 10.13
C ASN A 369 -25.01 -9.83 9.12
N TYR A 370 -24.44 -10.48 8.11
CA TYR A 370 -25.18 -11.24 7.11
C TYR A 370 -25.85 -12.45 7.76
N VAL A 371 -27.15 -12.65 7.51
CA VAL A 371 -27.91 -13.78 8.03
C VAL A 371 -27.95 -14.85 6.95
N ARG A 372 -27.35 -16.00 7.25
CA ARG A 372 -27.38 -17.18 6.39
C ARG A 372 -28.76 -17.84 6.43
N GLU A 373 -29.02 -18.75 5.48
CA GLU A 373 -30.27 -19.51 5.42
C GLU A 373 -30.53 -20.36 6.68
N ASP A 374 -29.47 -20.83 7.34
CA ASP A 374 -29.51 -21.57 8.60
C ASP A 374 -29.80 -20.69 9.84
N GLY A 375 -29.92 -19.37 9.64
CA GLY A 375 -30.15 -18.36 10.67
C GLY A 375 -28.87 -17.82 11.33
N GLN A 376 -27.69 -18.40 11.05
CA GLN A 376 -26.42 -17.96 11.62
C GLN A 376 -26.01 -16.59 11.05
N ARG A 377 -25.56 -15.70 11.93
CA ARG A 377 -25.01 -14.40 11.55
C ARG A 377 -23.50 -14.45 11.39
N VAL A 378 -23.03 -13.98 10.25
CA VAL A 378 -21.59 -13.92 9.91
C VAL A 378 -21.20 -12.55 9.37
N HIS A 379 -19.91 -12.32 9.22
CA HIS A 379 -19.38 -11.29 8.34
C HIS A 379 -18.87 -12.00 7.08
N THR A 380 -19.42 -11.64 5.92
CA THR A 380 -19.05 -12.32 4.67
C THR A 380 -17.69 -11.87 4.18
N ILE A 381 -17.05 -12.70 3.36
CA ILE A 381 -15.66 -12.53 2.96
C ILE A 381 -15.62 -12.21 1.48
N ARG A 382 -15.27 -10.96 1.15
CA ARG A 382 -14.75 -10.61 -0.18
C ARG A 382 -15.70 -10.93 -1.35
N ASP A 383 -17.00 -10.86 -1.10
CA ASP A 383 -18.07 -11.37 -1.97
C ASP A 383 -19.21 -10.36 -2.18
N HIS A 384 -18.96 -9.08 -1.87
CA HIS A 384 -19.90 -7.98 -2.12
C HIS A 384 -19.23 -6.84 -2.88
N ILE A 385 -19.98 -6.24 -3.81
CA ILE A 385 -19.59 -5.03 -4.53
C ILE A 385 -20.54 -3.90 -4.16
N LEU A 386 -19.99 -2.74 -3.81
CA LEU A 386 -20.74 -1.51 -3.63
C LEU A 386 -20.46 -0.57 -4.80
N GLU A 387 -21.49 0.15 -5.22
CA GLU A 387 -21.33 1.44 -5.88
C GLU A 387 -21.72 2.52 -4.88
N VAL A 388 -20.83 3.50 -4.67
CA VAL A 388 -21.06 4.64 -3.76
C VAL A 388 -20.93 5.96 -4.50
N ASP A 389 -21.70 6.96 -4.07
CA ASP A 389 -21.51 8.35 -4.51
C ASP A 389 -20.33 9.02 -3.78
N LYS A 390 -19.94 10.21 -4.22
CA LYS A 390 -18.88 11.02 -3.57
C LYS A 390 -19.21 11.45 -2.13
N SER A 391 -20.46 11.30 -1.68
CA SER A 391 -20.83 11.49 -0.26
C SER A 391 -20.62 10.23 0.59
N GLY A 392 -20.24 9.11 -0.04
CA GLY A 392 -20.07 7.80 0.60
C GLY A 392 -21.39 7.04 0.82
N ARG A 393 -22.49 7.45 0.16
CA ARG A 393 -23.78 6.74 0.24
C ARG A 393 -23.83 5.64 -0.80
N VAL A 394 -24.47 4.52 -0.45
CA VAL A 394 -24.68 3.40 -1.38
C VAL A 394 -25.67 3.81 -2.47
N VAL A 395 -25.23 3.70 -3.72
CA VAL A 395 -26.04 3.82 -4.93
C VAL A 395 -26.59 2.45 -5.32
N ASP A 396 -25.75 1.41 -5.27
CA ASP A 396 -26.15 0.03 -5.58
C ASP A 396 -25.26 -1.00 -4.86
N VAL A 397 -25.72 -2.25 -4.80
CA VAL A 397 -25.01 -3.38 -4.22
C VAL A 397 -25.21 -4.66 -5.04
N TRP A 398 -24.12 -5.39 -5.27
CA TRP A 398 -24.15 -6.76 -5.77
C TRP A 398 -23.75 -7.71 -4.64
N ASP A 399 -24.71 -8.50 -4.16
CA ASP A 399 -24.48 -9.61 -3.24
C ASP A 399 -24.22 -10.88 -4.05
N LEU A 400 -22.95 -11.30 -4.11
CA LEU A 400 -22.56 -12.42 -4.96
C LEU A 400 -23.02 -13.76 -4.40
N ASN A 401 -23.40 -13.84 -3.12
CA ASN A 401 -23.98 -15.05 -2.53
C ASN A 401 -25.32 -15.41 -3.15
N LEU A 402 -26.05 -14.42 -3.69
CA LEU A 402 -27.34 -14.60 -4.36
C LEU A 402 -27.23 -14.68 -5.89
N ILE A 403 -26.13 -14.16 -6.44
CA ILE A 403 -25.92 -14.03 -7.89
C ILE A 403 -25.15 -15.23 -8.46
N LEU A 404 -24.12 -15.68 -7.76
CA LEU A 404 -23.25 -16.80 -8.16
C LEU A 404 -23.55 -18.05 -7.31
N ASP A 405 -22.60 -18.99 -7.28
CA ASP A 405 -22.73 -20.24 -6.53
C ASP A 405 -21.66 -20.33 -5.43
N PRO A 406 -22.02 -20.07 -4.16
CA PRO A 406 -21.09 -20.14 -3.05
C PRO A 406 -20.72 -21.57 -2.65
N LEU A 407 -21.35 -22.60 -3.25
CA LEU A 407 -21.08 -24.01 -2.98
C LEU A 407 -20.15 -24.66 -4.01
N ARG A 408 -19.85 -23.98 -5.12
CA ARG A 408 -18.89 -24.47 -6.11
C ARG A 408 -17.48 -24.49 -5.53
N ASP A 409 -16.90 -25.68 -5.43
CA ASP A 409 -15.60 -25.93 -4.80
C ASP A 409 -14.51 -26.41 -5.77
N SER A 410 -14.81 -26.53 -7.07
CA SER A 410 -13.92 -27.18 -8.05
C SER A 410 -12.52 -26.58 -8.14
N LEU A 411 -12.39 -25.25 -7.98
CA LEU A 411 -11.08 -24.61 -7.87
C LEU A 411 -10.61 -24.51 -6.40
N LEU A 412 -11.53 -24.30 -5.44
CA LEU A 412 -11.20 -24.20 -4.01
C LEU A 412 -10.43 -25.43 -3.51
N GLY A 413 -10.85 -26.63 -3.90
CA GLY A 413 -10.21 -27.89 -3.53
C GLY A 413 -8.90 -28.17 -4.26
N ALA A 414 -8.51 -27.34 -5.23
CA ALA A 414 -7.30 -27.50 -6.04
C ALA A 414 -6.19 -26.48 -5.71
N LEU A 415 -6.43 -25.57 -4.75
CA LEU A 415 -5.50 -24.50 -4.40
C LEU A 415 -4.27 -24.99 -3.64
N ASP A 416 -3.18 -24.23 -3.71
CA ASP A 416 -2.03 -24.38 -2.84
C ASP A 416 -2.36 -23.87 -1.43
N ALA A 417 -2.28 -24.76 -0.44
CA ALA A 417 -2.56 -24.43 0.94
C ALA A 417 -1.56 -23.40 1.52
N GLY A 418 -0.36 -23.29 0.95
CA GLY A 418 0.65 -22.33 1.40
C GLY A 418 0.45 -20.90 0.90
N ALA A 419 -0.46 -20.65 -0.04
CA ALA A 419 -0.82 -19.30 -0.48
C ALA A 419 -2.32 -19.14 -0.69
N VAL A 420 -3.01 -18.80 0.39
CA VAL A 420 -4.41 -18.38 0.36
C VAL A 420 -4.44 -16.85 0.43
N CYS A 421 -4.61 -16.20 -0.72
CA CYS A 421 -4.69 -14.74 -0.83
C CYS A 421 -3.34 -14.04 -0.59
N VAL A 422 -3.11 -13.41 0.56
CA VAL A 422 -1.77 -12.95 0.99
C VAL A 422 -1.37 -13.60 2.33
N ASN A 423 -2.18 -14.56 2.81
CA ASN A 423 -1.82 -15.37 3.97
C ASN A 423 -0.91 -16.48 3.46
N VAL A 424 0.37 -16.39 3.81
CA VAL A 424 1.41 -17.32 3.38
C VAL A 424 1.73 -18.26 4.52
N ASP A 425 1.61 -19.56 4.26
CA ASP A 425 2.03 -20.62 5.15
C ASP A 425 3.09 -21.48 4.45
N LEU A 426 4.35 -21.23 4.79
CA LEU A 426 5.48 -21.92 4.17
C LEU A 426 5.48 -23.43 4.48
N ASP A 427 4.91 -23.87 5.61
CA ASP A 427 4.85 -25.28 6.00
C ASP A 427 3.84 -26.07 5.15
N GLN A 428 2.92 -25.37 4.48
CA GLN A 428 1.90 -25.96 3.61
C GLN A 428 2.12 -25.66 2.11
N ALA A 429 3.19 -24.95 1.75
CA ALA A 429 3.50 -24.63 0.36
C ALA A 429 3.62 -25.88 -0.53
N GLY A 430 2.96 -25.85 -1.69
CA GLY A 430 2.92 -26.94 -2.65
C GLY A 430 1.95 -28.07 -2.30
N LYS A 431 1.26 -28.03 -1.15
CA LYS A 431 0.24 -29.01 -0.79
C LYS A 431 -1.12 -28.56 -1.28
N GLN A 432 -1.90 -29.50 -1.81
CA GLN A 432 -3.28 -29.24 -2.19
C GLN A 432 -4.17 -28.99 -0.97
N ALA A 433 -4.99 -27.95 -1.03
CA ALA A 433 -5.95 -27.61 0.01
C ALA A 433 -6.95 -28.77 0.23
N LYS A 434 -7.19 -29.08 1.50
CA LYS A 434 -8.26 -29.99 1.92
C LYS A 434 -9.37 -29.14 2.51
N LEU A 435 -10.54 -29.19 1.89
CA LEU A 435 -11.72 -28.49 2.39
C LEU A 435 -12.40 -29.35 3.45
N GLU A 436 -12.46 -28.83 4.68
CA GLU A 436 -13.17 -29.50 5.78
C GLU A 436 -14.57 -28.86 5.95
N PRO A 437 -15.66 -29.64 5.98
CA PRO A 437 -17.02 -29.11 6.08
C PRO A 437 -17.27 -28.24 7.33
N ASP A 438 -16.54 -28.49 8.40
CA ASP A 438 -16.61 -27.83 9.70
C ASP A 438 -15.63 -26.66 9.85
N THR A 439 -14.92 -26.27 8.79
CA THR A 439 -14.04 -25.08 8.79
C THR A 439 -14.77 -23.88 9.41
N PRO A 440 -14.25 -23.21 10.44
CA PRO A 440 -14.93 -22.07 11.07
C PRO A 440 -15.21 -20.92 10.09
N PHE A 441 -16.20 -20.08 10.39
CA PHE A 441 -16.42 -18.85 9.62
C PHE A 441 -15.27 -17.86 9.86
N GLY A 442 -14.90 -17.12 8.82
CA GLY A 442 -13.78 -16.20 8.81
C GLY A 442 -13.02 -16.25 7.48
N ASP A 443 -11.86 -15.60 7.47
CA ASP A 443 -10.98 -15.56 6.30
C ASP A 443 -10.21 -16.88 6.07
N ALA A 444 -10.97 -17.93 5.74
CA ALA A 444 -10.47 -19.26 5.43
C ALA A 444 -11.05 -19.77 4.12
N LEU A 445 -10.31 -20.63 3.41
CA LEU A 445 -10.84 -21.34 2.25
C LEU A 445 -12.02 -22.19 2.66
N GLY A 446 -13.10 -22.14 1.88
CA GLY A 446 -14.28 -22.95 2.12
C GLY A 446 -15.50 -22.40 1.40
N VAL A 447 -16.52 -23.23 1.32
CA VAL A 447 -17.79 -22.90 0.68
C VAL A 447 -18.73 -22.13 1.63
N GLY A 448 -19.64 -21.37 1.03
CA GLY A 448 -20.75 -20.70 1.70
C GLY A 448 -20.43 -19.30 2.24
N PRO A 449 -21.49 -18.46 2.44
CA PRO A 449 -21.34 -17.13 3.02
C PRO A 449 -20.68 -17.17 4.40
N GLY A 450 -19.69 -16.31 4.64
CA GLY A 450 -18.89 -16.29 5.87
C GLY A 450 -17.56 -17.04 5.77
N ARG A 451 -17.27 -17.68 4.63
CA ARG A 451 -15.95 -18.19 4.26
C ARG A 451 -15.47 -17.52 2.97
N ASN A 452 -14.20 -17.69 2.64
CA ASN A 452 -13.56 -17.07 1.48
C ASN A 452 -13.82 -17.86 0.19
N TRP A 453 -15.10 -18.04 -0.17
CA TRP A 453 -15.51 -18.89 -1.30
C TRP A 453 -15.28 -18.25 -2.67
N ALA A 454 -15.34 -16.91 -2.77
CA ALA A 454 -15.20 -16.17 -4.02
C ALA A 454 -13.84 -15.48 -4.15
N HIS A 455 -13.48 -14.70 -3.12
CA HIS A 455 -12.27 -13.87 -3.13
C HIS A 455 -12.18 -12.92 -4.36
N VAL A 456 -13.08 -11.94 -4.45
CA VAL A 456 -13.12 -11.03 -5.62
C VAL A 456 -11.98 -10.02 -5.62
N ASN A 457 -10.97 -10.14 -6.45
CA ASN A 457 -9.77 -9.29 -6.35
C ASN A 457 -9.70 -8.14 -7.37
N SER A 458 -10.64 -8.04 -8.31
CA SER A 458 -10.71 -6.90 -9.23
C SER A 458 -12.12 -6.56 -9.65
N ILE A 459 -12.31 -5.29 -10.01
CA ILE A 459 -13.54 -4.74 -10.57
C ILE A 459 -13.16 -3.91 -11.81
N ALA A 460 -13.90 -4.11 -12.90
CA ALA A 460 -13.95 -3.19 -14.03
C ALA A 460 -15.42 -2.82 -14.32
N TYR A 461 -15.67 -1.55 -14.62
CA TYR A 461 -16.98 -1.08 -15.06
C TYR A 461 -17.02 -1.08 -16.59
N ASP A 462 -18.07 -1.64 -17.18
CA ASP A 462 -18.33 -1.54 -18.61
C ASP A 462 -19.44 -0.50 -18.85
N PRO A 463 -19.10 0.71 -19.32
CA PRO A 463 -20.08 1.76 -19.56
C PRO A 463 -20.99 1.47 -20.77
N LYS A 464 -20.67 0.47 -21.62
CA LYS A 464 -21.47 0.17 -22.82
C LYS A 464 -22.84 -0.42 -22.47
N ASP A 465 -22.94 -1.14 -21.36
CA ASP A 465 -24.16 -1.83 -20.94
C ASP A 465 -24.44 -1.74 -19.43
N ASP A 466 -23.80 -0.79 -18.74
CA ASP A 466 -23.93 -0.53 -17.29
C ASP A 466 -23.77 -1.80 -16.45
N SER A 467 -22.59 -2.41 -16.57
CA SER A 467 -22.29 -3.68 -15.92
C SER A 467 -20.91 -3.68 -15.28
N ILE A 468 -20.64 -4.71 -14.48
CA ILE A 468 -19.35 -4.93 -13.83
C ILE A 468 -18.74 -6.25 -14.26
N ILE A 469 -17.43 -6.24 -14.49
CA ILE A 469 -16.60 -7.43 -14.71
C ILE A 469 -15.76 -7.65 -13.46
N LEU A 470 -15.83 -8.86 -12.92
CA LEU A 470 -15.21 -9.24 -11.66
C LEU A 470 -14.24 -10.40 -11.87
N SER A 471 -13.07 -10.31 -11.26
CA SER A 471 -12.19 -11.46 -11.07
C SER A 471 -12.42 -12.06 -9.70
N SER A 472 -12.95 -13.28 -9.65
CA SER A 472 -13.04 -14.10 -8.45
C SER A 472 -11.90 -15.11 -8.46
N ARG A 473 -10.92 -14.96 -7.54
CA ARG A 473 -9.74 -15.84 -7.48
C ARG A 473 -10.13 -17.31 -7.39
N HIS A 474 -11.23 -17.62 -6.70
CA HIS A 474 -11.63 -19.00 -6.42
C HIS A 474 -12.71 -19.54 -7.36
N GLN A 475 -13.23 -18.74 -8.30
CA GLN A 475 -14.33 -19.17 -9.18
C GLN A 475 -14.06 -18.95 -10.67
N GLY A 476 -13.39 -17.84 -11.04
CA GLY A 476 -13.14 -17.44 -12.42
C GLY A 476 -13.47 -15.96 -12.65
N VAL A 477 -13.66 -15.56 -13.91
CA VAL A 477 -14.02 -14.19 -14.29
C VAL A 477 -15.49 -14.13 -14.71
N VAL A 478 -16.24 -13.14 -14.25
CA VAL A 478 -17.68 -13.01 -14.54
C VAL A 478 -18.05 -11.59 -14.92
N LYS A 479 -19.06 -11.43 -15.78
CA LYS A 479 -19.74 -10.15 -16.02
C LYS A 479 -21.16 -10.19 -15.46
N ILE A 480 -21.53 -9.17 -14.69
CA ILE A 480 -22.83 -9.06 -14.02
C ILE A 480 -23.44 -7.71 -14.36
N GLY A 481 -24.69 -7.73 -14.83
CA GLY A 481 -25.40 -6.50 -15.17
C GLY A 481 -25.90 -5.73 -13.96
N ARG A 482 -26.35 -4.49 -14.22
CA ARG A 482 -27.15 -3.71 -13.27
C ARG A 482 -28.36 -4.46 -12.73
N ASP A 483 -28.98 -5.30 -13.57
CA ASP A 483 -30.10 -6.19 -13.28
C ASP A 483 -29.76 -7.37 -12.34
N LYS A 484 -28.51 -7.42 -11.85
CA LYS A 484 -27.98 -8.48 -10.99
C LYS A 484 -27.96 -9.86 -11.66
N GLN A 485 -28.07 -9.93 -12.99
CA GLN A 485 -27.98 -11.16 -13.75
C GLN A 485 -26.55 -11.37 -14.29
N VAL A 486 -26.08 -12.62 -14.20
CA VAL A 486 -24.84 -13.03 -14.84
C VAL A 486 -25.02 -12.99 -16.36
N LYS A 487 -24.18 -12.20 -17.03
CA LYS A 487 -24.15 -12.08 -18.49
C LYS A 487 -23.31 -13.20 -19.09
N TRP A 488 -22.09 -13.37 -18.59
CA TRP A 488 -21.18 -14.45 -18.98
C TRP A 488 -20.19 -14.81 -17.88
N ILE A 489 -19.59 -16.00 -18.02
CA ILE A 489 -18.56 -16.58 -17.14
C ILE A 489 -17.40 -17.08 -18.01
N LEU A 490 -16.18 -16.68 -17.66
CA LEU A 490 -14.93 -17.21 -18.20
C LEU A 490 -14.25 -18.05 -17.11
N ALA A 491 -14.48 -19.36 -17.15
CA ALA A 491 -13.93 -20.34 -16.22
C ALA A 491 -14.01 -21.75 -16.83
N PRO A 492 -13.23 -22.72 -16.32
CA PRO A 492 -13.49 -24.14 -16.58
C PRO A 492 -14.93 -24.54 -16.21
N SER A 493 -15.49 -25.52 -16.93
CA SER A 493 -16.92 -25.86 -16.79
C SER A 493 -17.25 -26.73 -15.58
N GLU A 494 -16.26 -27.30 -14.90
CA GLU A 494 -16.47 -28.15 -13.73
C GLU A 494 -17.15 -27.39 -12.56
N GLY A 495 -18.12 -28.07 -11.92
CA GLY A 495 -18.82 -27.62 -10.72
C GLY A 495 -19.88 -26.53 -10.89
N TRP A 496 -20.08 -25.97 -12.09
CA TRP A 496 -21.13 -24.98 -12.31
C TRP A 496 -22.51 -25.64 -12.34
N ASN A 497 -23.43 -25.14 -11.52
CA ASN A 497 -24.83 -25.56 -11.56
C ASN A 497 -25.51 -25.24 -12.91
N GLU A 498 -26.67 -25.85 -13.16
CA GLU A 498 -27.40 -25.73 -14.43
C GLU A 498 -27.69 -24.28 -14.85
N LYS A 499 -28.02 -23.41 -13.89
CA LYS A 499 -28.35 -22.00 -14.16
C LYS A 499 -27.13 -21.21 -14.64
N LEU A 500 -25.97 -21.43 -14.03
CA LEU A 500 -24.74 -20.69 -14.32
C LEU A 500 -23.92 -21.33 -15.44
N SER A 501 -23.99 -22.65 -15.64
CA SER A 501 -23.28 -23.33 -16.72
C SER A 501 -23.73 -22.84 -18.10
N ALA A 502 -25.00 -22.44 -18.25
CA ALA A 502 -25.53 -21.79 -19.45
C ALA A 502 -24.90 -20.42 -19.76
N LYS A 503 -24.15 -19.83 -18.81
CA LYS A 503 -23.44 -18.55 -18.96
C LYS A 503 -21.96 -18.70 -19.26
N LEU A 504 -21.44 -19.92 -19.33
CA LEU A 504 -20.03 -20.16 -19.68
C LEU A 504 -19.75 -19.76 -21.13
N LEU A 505 -18.68 -18.99 -21.33
CA LEU A 505 -18.16 -18.66 -22.65
C LEU A 505 -17.49 -19.89 -23.27
N LYS A 506 -17.73 -20.10 -24.57
CA LYS A 506 -17.16 -21.21 -25.33
C LYS A 506 -15.85 -20.77 -25.99
N PRO A 507 -14.72 -21.44 -25.70
CA PRO A 507 -13.46 -21.15 -26.35
C PRO A 507 -13.52 -21.39 -27.85
N VAL A 508 -12.95 -20.46 -28.64
CA VAL A 508 -12.84 -20.57 -30.09
C VAL A 508 -11.43 -20.23 -30.58
N ASP A 509 -11.04 -20.80 -31.72
CA ASP A 509 -9.80 -20.47 -32.42
C ASP A 509 -9.88 -19.11 -33.15
N ALA A 510 -8.80 -18.74 -33.84
CA ALA A 510 -8.74 -17.50 -34.62
C ALA A 510 -9.70 -17.45 -35.82
N GLN A 511 -10.27 -18.58 -36.23
CA GLN A 511 -11.28 -18.71 -37.27
C GLN A 511 -12.69 -18.89 -36.70
N ASN A 512 -12.89 -18.64 -35.40
CA ASN A 512 -14.13 -18.82 -34.65
C ASN A 512 -14.65 -20.27 -34.61
N LYS A 513 -13.78 -21.27 -34.80
CA LYS A 513 -14.18 -22.68 -34.61
C LYS A 513 -14.10 -23.05 -33.13
N PRO A 514 -15.10 -23.75 -32.58
CA PRO A 514 -15.07 -24.22 -31.20
C PRO A 514 -13.84 -25.08 -30.90
N LEU A 515 -13.22 -24.83 -29.76
CA LEU A 515 -12.15 -25.67 -29.22
C LEU A 515 -12.74 -26.78 -28.35
N ASN A 516 -12.12 -27.95 -28.38
CA ASN A 516 -12.48 -29.05 -27.49
C ASN A 516 -11.68 -28.91 -26.18
N CYS A 517 -12.36 -28.55 -25.09
CA CYS A 517 -11.76 -28.40 -23.78
C CYS A 517 -12.43 -29.32 -22.76
N SER A 518 -11.64 -29.93 -21.88
CA SER A 518 -12.15 -30.74 -20.78
C SER A 518 -12.88 -29.88 -19.74
N ALA A 519 -13.62 -30.52 -18.82
CA ALA A 519 -14.31 -29.81 -17.74
C ALA A 519 -13.34 -29.02 -16.83
N LYS A 520 -12.11 -29.53 -16.69
CA LYS A 520 -10.99 -28.92 -15.98
C LYS A 520 -10.31 -27.77 -16.73
N GLY A 521 -10.68 -27.53 -18.00
CA GLY A 521 -10.16 -26.43 -18.81
C GLY A 521 -8.93 -26.78 -19.66
N VAL A 522 -8.59 -28.06 -19.83
CA VAL A 522 -7.52 -28.49 -20.74
C VAL A 522 -8.04 -28.53 -22.17
N CYS A 523 -7.50 -27.69 -23.06
CA CYS A 523 -7.94 -27.59 -24.46
C CYS A 523 -6.99 -28.34 -25.41
N GLU A 524 -7.55 -29.15 -26.31
CA GLU A 524 -6.78 -29.94 -27.28
C GLU A 524 -6.34 -29.10 -28.48
N ASN A 525 -5.10 -29.31 -28.94
CA ASN A 525 -4.55 -28.71 -30.17
C ASN A 525 -4.65 -27.16 -30.22
N SER A 526 -4.52 -26.50 -29.07
CA SER A 526 -4.60 -25.04 -28.96
C SER A 526 -3.74 -24.51 -27.81
N ASP A 527 -3.30 -23.27 -27.93
CA ASP A 527 -2.65 -22.51 -26.84
C ASP A 527 -3.66 -21.83 -25.91
N PHE A 528 -4.96 -21.92 -26.23
CA PHE A 528 -6.01 -21.40 -25.34
C PHE A 528 -5.93 -22.10 -23.98
N ASP A 529 -5.90 -21.31 -22.92
CA ASP A 529 -6.11 -21.78 -21.56
C ASP A 529 -7.03 -20.78 -20.84
N PHE A 530 -7.72 -21.24 -19.80
CA PHE A 530 -8.42 -20.34 -18.89
C PHE A 530 -7.43 -19.70 -17.91
N ALA A 531 -7.92 -18.71 -17.17
CA ALA A 531 -7.17 -18.12 -16.07
C ALA A 531 -7.56 -18.79 -14.74
N TYR A 532 -6.59 -19.01 -13.86
CA TYR A 532 -6.77 -19.68 -12.57
C TYR A 532 -6.15 -18.80 -11.50
N THR A 533 -6.88 -18.62 -10.38
CA THR A 533 -6.47 -17.72 -9.28
C THR A 533 -6.11 -16.30 -9.72
N GLN A 534 -6.72 -15.87 -10.81
CA GLN A 534 -6.34 -14.71 -11.61
C GLN A 534 -6.66 -13.36 -10.97
N HIS A 535 -6.02 -12.31 -11.48
CA HIS A 535 -6.14 -10.94 -11.03
C HIS A 535 -6.35 -9.96 -12.19
N THR A 536 -6.85 -8.77 -11.85
CA THR A 536 -7.01 -7.60 -12.75
C THR A 536 -7.65 -7.94 -14.08
N ALA A 537 -8.81 -8.60 -14.04
CA ALA A 537 -9.64 -8.82 -15.21
C ALA A 537 -10.28 -7.49 -15.63
N TRP A 538 -9.56 -6.72 -16.43
CA TRP A 538 -9.91 -5.36 -16.82
C TRP A 538 -10.09 -5.21 -18.32
N LEU A 539 -10.97 -4.29 -18.72
CA LEU A 539 -11.13 -3.92 -20.11
C LEU A 539 -9.97 -3.02 -20.53
N SER A 540 -9.27 -3.43 -21.58
CA SER A 540 -8.29 -2.58 -22.23
C SER A 540 -8.98 -1.50 -23.08
N PRO A 541 -8.28 -0.42 -23.45
CA PRO A 541 -8.75 0.53 -24.46
C PRO A 541 -9.10 -0.10 -25.82
N LYS A 542 -8.62 -1.32 -26.13
CA LYS A 542 -9.00 -2.07 -27.34
C LYS A 542 -10.38 -2.72 -27.24
N GLY A 543 -11.01 -2.70 -26.05
CA GLY A 543 -12.28 -3.39 -25.77
C GLY A 543 -12.12 -4.90 -25.55
N THR A 544 -10.90 -5.37 -25.34
CA THR A 544 -10.54 -6.74 -24.95
C THR A 544 -10.36 -6.84 -23.44
N LEU A 545 -10.42 -8.06 -22.91
CA LEU A 545 -10.21 -8.34 -21.50
C LEU A 545 -8.76 -8.77 -21.25
N THR A 546 -7.99 -7.96 -20.53
CA THR A 546 -6.65 -8.34 -20.05
C THR A 546 -6.76 -8.96 -18.67
N VAL A 547 -6.01 -10.03 -18.40
CA VAL A 547 -6.02 -10.76 -17.13
C VAL A 547 -4.59 -11.16 -16.76
N PHE A 548 -4.21 -10.95 -15.50
CA PHE A 548 -3.02 -11.56 -14.94
C PHE A 548 -3.42 -12.93 -14.40
N ASP A 549 -3.04 -13.99 -15.11
CA ASP A 549 -3.31 -15.36 -14.71
C ASP A 549 -2.16 -15.86 -13.83
N ASN A 550 -2.41 -15.85 -12.52
CA ASN A 550 -1.44 -16.30 -11.51
C ASN A 550 -1.09 -17.77 -11.72
N GLY A 551 -2.07 -18.62 -12.02
CA GLY A 551 -1.85 -20.00 -12.44
C GLY A 551 -1.77 -21.04 -11.32
N ASP A 552 -2.04 -20.68 -10.06
CA ASP A 552 -2.24 -21.68 -9.01
C ASP A 552 -3.57 -22.43 -9.23
N GLY A 553 -3.57 -23.74 -8.99
CA GLY A 553 -4.72 -24.61 -9.28
C GLY A 553 -5.06 -24.71 -10.77
N ARG A 554 -4.10 -24.43 -11.66
CA ARG A 554 -4.26 -24.57 -13.11
C ARG A 554 -4.76 -25.98 -13.44
N HIS A 555 -5.77 -26.06 -14.29
CA HIS A 555 -6.47 -27.30 -14.65
C HIS A 555 -7.13 -28.01 -13.47
N LEU A 556 -7.47 -27.24 -12.42
CA LEU A 556 -8.15 -27.71 -11.20
C LEU A 556 -7.38 -28.84 -10.49
N GLU A 557 -6.05 -28.73 -10.48
CA GLU A 557 -5.17 -29.63 -9.75
C GLU A 557 -3.87 -28.94 -9.34
N GLN A 558 -3.16 -29.57 -8.40
CA GLN A 558 -1.77 -29.23 -8.12
C GLN A 558 -0.87 -30.09 -9.03
N PRO A 559 0.18 -29.49 -9.65
CA PRO A 559 1.10 -30.25 -10.47
C PRO A 559 1.96 -31.20 -9.62
N ALA A 560 2.61 -32.16 -10.26
CA ALA A 560 3.48 -33.13 -9.59
C ALA A 560 4.63 -32.49 -8.81
N LEU A 561 5.16 -31.35 -9.29
CA LEU A 561 6.18 -30.55 -8.61
C LEU A 561 5.74 -29.08 -8.58
N PRO A 562 5.92 -28.36 -7.46
CA PRO A 562 5.59 -26.93 -7.38
C PRO A 562 6.24 -26.07 -8.47
N THR A 563 7.46 -26.42 -8.89
CA THR A 563 8.22 -25.71 -9.93
C THR A 563 7.66 -25.88 -11.35
N MET A 564 6.63 -26.70 -11.55
CA MET A 564 5.91 -26.80 -12.82
C MET A 564 4.83 -25.72 -12.97
N LYS A 565 4.59 -24.91 -11.93
CA LYS A 565 3.67 -23.77 -12.01
C LYS A 565 4.31 -22.62 -12.79
N TYR A 566 3.45 -21.85 -13.46
CA TYR A 566 3.81 -20.65 -14.19
C TYR A 566 2.65 -19.67 -14.17
N SER A 567 2.98 -18.38 -14.21
CA SER A 567 2.03 -17.31 -14.44
C SER A 567 2.07 -16.87 -15.88
N ARG A 568 1.00 -16.25 -16.33
CA ARG A 568 0.90 -15.67 -17.66
C ARG A 568 0.09 -14.39 -17.62
N ILE A 569 0.45 -13.46 -18.48
CA ILE A 569 -0.42 -12.36 -18.86
C ILE A 569 -1.16 -12.82 -20.09
N VAL A 570 -2.48 -12.63 -20.11
CA VAL A 570 -3.32 -13.10 -21.21
C VAL A 570 -4.36 -12.05 -21.57
N GLU A 571 -4.66 -11.96 -22.86
CA GLU A 571 -5.70 -11.08 -23.39
C GLU A 571 -6.75 -11.93 -24.13
N TYR A 572 -8.01 -11.67 -23.81
CA TYR A 572 -9.15 -12.33 -24.42
C TYR A 572 -10.01 -11.34 -25.19
N LYS A 573 -10.52 -11.77 -26.34
CA LYS A 573 -11.61 -11.13 -27.07
C LYS A 573 -12.89 -11.91 -26.81
N ILE A 574 -13.90 -11.26 -26.25
CA ILE A 574 -15.19 -11.86 -25.93
C ILE A 574 -16.23 -11.39 -26.96
N ASP A 575 -17.00 -12.33 -27.49
CA ASP A 575 -18.22 -12.04 -28.24
C ASP A 575 -19.42 -12.42 -27.37
N GLU A 576 -19.98 -11.41 -26.71
CA GLU A 576 -21.09 -11.60 -25.77
C GLU A 576 -22.38 -12.05 -26.45
N LYS A 577 -22.56 -11.75 -27.75
CA LYS A 577 -23.75 -12.16 -28.50
C LYS A 577 -23.70 -13.65 -28.82
N ASN A 578 -22.54 -14.14 -29.22
CA ASN A 578 -22.34 -15.55 -29.57
C ASN A 578 -21.92 -16.42 -28.38
N MET A 579 -21.66 -15.81 -27.22
CA MET A 579 -21.15 -16.47 -26.01
C MET A 579 -19.83 -17.22 -26.27
N THR A 580 -18.92 -16.58 -26.99
CA THR A 580 -17.60 -17.15 -27.31
C THR A 580 -16.47 -16.29 -26.76
N VAL A 581 -15.32 -16.93 -26.56
CA VAL A 581 -14.08 -16.28 -26.10
C VAL A 581 -12.90 -16.76 -26.93
N GLN A 582 -12.10 -15.82 -27.39
CA GLN A 582 -10.88 -16.08 -28.14
C GLN A 582 -9.69 -15.53 -27.34
N GLN A 583 -8.69 -16.35 -27.08
CA GLN A 583 -7.39 -15.87 -26.59
C GLN A 583 -6.63 -15.22 -27.76
N VAL A 584 -6.24 -13.96 -27.61
CA VAL A 584 -5.62 -13.17 -28.70
C VAL A 584 -4.16 -12.83 -28.43
N TRP A 585 -3.73 -12.89 -27.17
CA TRP A 585 -2.35 -12.60 -26.78
C TRP A 585 -2.00 -13.31 -25.48
N GLU A 586 -0.73 -13.69 -25.34
CA GLU A 586 -0.18 -14.19 -24.08
C GLU A 586 1.33 -13.94 -23.93
N TYR A 587 1.81 -13.92 -22.68
CA TYR A 587 3.23 -13.88 -22.33
C TYR A 587 3.45 -14.47 -20.93
N GLY A 588 4.64 -15.04 -20.67
CA GLY A 588 5.06 -15.46 -19.32
C GLY A 588 5.16 -16.98 -19.13
N LYS A 589 4.36 -17.76 -19.87
CA LYS A 589 4.35 -19.25 -19.79
C LYS A 589 5.75 -19.85 -19.92
N ASP A 590 6.50 -19.43 -20.94
CA ASP A 590 7.85 -19.96 -21.22
C ASP A 590 8.93 -19.45 -20.26
N ARG A 591 8.60 -18.51 -19.35
CA ARG A 591 9.52 -18.05 -18.30
C ARG A 591 9.46 -18.94 -17.03
N GLY A 592 8.51 -19.87 -16.97
CA GLY A 592 8.43 -20.88 -15.92
C GLY A 592 8.33 -20.32 -14.50
N TYR A 593 8.83 -21.09 -13.54
CA TYR A 593 8.71 -20.80 -12.10
C TYR A 593 9.43 -19.52 -11.66
N GLU A 594 10.51 -19.12 -12.33
CA GLU A 594 11.24 -17.88 -12.03
C GLU A 594 10.43 -16.60 -12.32
N TRP A 595 9.32 -16.75 -13.03
CA TRP A 595 8.36 -15.68 -13.31
C TRP A 595 6.96 -16.01 -12.74
N TYR A 596 6.84 -17.09 -11.97
CA TYR A 596 5.59 -17.47 -11.31
C TYR A 596 5.28 -16.53 -10.14
N ASN A 597 4.01 -16.16 -10.05
CA ASN A 597 3.45 -15.22 -9.10
C ASN A 597 2.14 -15.83 -8.54
N PRO A 598 2.19 -16.59 -7.42
CA PRO A 598 1.03 -17.31 -6.90
C PRO A 598 -0.15 -16.41 -6.51
N ILE A 599 0.12 -15.13 -6.21
CA ILE A 599 -0.86 -14.21 -5.64
C ILE A 599 -0.64 -12.77 -6.14
N THR A 600 -1.63 -11.90 -5.90
CA THR A 600 -1.58 -10.47 -6.22
C THR A 600 -1.33 -10.22 -7.71
N SER A 601 -0.53 -9.22 -8.07
CA SER A 601 -0.12 -8.89 -9.43
C SER A 601 -1.17 -8.13 -10.25
N ILE A 602 -0.73 -7.61 -11.40
CA ILE A 602 -1.52 -6.78 -12.30
C ILE A 602 -1.01 -6.87 -13.74
N VAL A 603 -1.92 -6.71 -14.69
CA VAL A 603 -1.66 -6.36 -16.08
C VAL A 603 -2.54 -5.19 -16.49
N GLU A 604 -1.99 -4.30 -17.33
CA GLU A 604 -2.77 -3.30 -18.05
C GLU A 604 -2.12 -2.97 -19.41
N TYR A 605 -2.91 -2.95 -20.48
CA TYR A 605 -2.42 -2.56 -21.81
C TYR A 605 -2.21 -1.04 -21.90
N GLN A 606 -1.04 -0.62 -22.40
CA GLN A 606 -0.61 0.76 -22.53
C GLN A 606 -0.61 1.18 -24.00
N PRO A 607 -1.60 1.98 -24.45
CA PRO A 607 -1.73 2.35 -25.86
C PRO A 607 -0.68 3.34 -26.35
N ASP A 608 -0.05 4.09 -25.43
CA ASP A 608 0.91 5.15 -25.78
C ASP A 608 2.22 4.62 -26.39
N ARG A 609 2.61 3.39 -26.04
CA ARG A 609 3.80 2.72 -26.59
C ARG A 609 3.52 1.31 -27.12
N ASP A 610 2.25 0.95 -27.25
CA ASP A 610 1.78 -0.39 -27.63
C ASP A 610 2.47 -1.49 -26.81
N THR A 611 2.43 -1.35 -25.49
CA THR A 611 3.04 -2.28 -24.53
C THR A 611 1.99 -2.90 -23.61
N MET A 612 2.29 -4.09 -23.12
CA MET A 612 1.60 -4.69 -22.00
C MET A 612 2.39 -4.39 -20.73
N PHE A 613 1.87 -3.50 -19.88
CA PHE A 613 2.43 -3.26 -18.55
C PHE A 613 1.98 -4.39 -17.63
N SER A 614 2.88 -4.87 -16.79
CA SER A 614 2.56 -5.83 -15.74
C SER A 614 3.43 -5.64 -14.52
N PHE A 615 2.92 -6.07 -13.38
CA PHE A 615 3.72 -6.24 -12.17
C PHE A 615 3.39 -7.59 -11.55
N GLY A 616 4.38 -8.49 -11.54
CA GLY A 616 4.30 -9.75 -10.78
C GLY A 616 4.69 -9.47 -9.33
N GLY A 617 3.75 -9.59 -8.39
CA GLY A 617 3.94 -9.14 -7.01
C GLY A 617 4.50 -10.19 -6.03
N SER A 618 4.70 -11.44 -6.46
CA SER A 618 4.96 -12.58 -5.57
C SER A 618 5.99 -13.57 -6.09
N THR A 619 6.90 -13.15 -6.96
CA THR A 619 8.00 -14.02 -7.42
C THR A 619 8.91 -14.39 -6.25
N ASN A 620 9.28 -15.68 -6.16
CA ASN A 620 10.07 -16.28 -5.07
C ASN A 620 9.40 -16.18 -3.68
N LEU A 621 8.08 -16.06 -3.61
CA LEU A 621 7.36 -15.97 -2.32
C LEU A 621 7.62 -17.15 -1.39
N PHE A 622 7.78 -18.36 -1.94
CA PHE A 622 7.97 -19.59 -1.18
C PHE A 622 9.43 -19.91 -0.85
N GLU A 623 10.39 -19.07 -1.26
CA GLU A 623 11.81 -19.26 -0.96
C GLU A 623 12.11 -18.77 0.46
N PRO A 624 12.30 -19.66 1.47
CA PRO A 624 12.33 -19.24 2.86
C PRO A 624 13.52 -18.33 3.16
N GLY A 625 13.26 -17.21 3.85
CA GLY A 625 14.30 -16.27 4.26
C GLY A 625 14.80 -15.35 3.14
N GLN A 626 14.29 -15.47 1.92
CA GLN A 626 14.62 -14.58 0.80
C GLN A 626 13.59 -13.44 0.67
N PRO A 627 14.00 -12.25 0.21
CA PRO A 627 13.06 -11.21 -0.19
C PRO A 627 12.20 -11.72 -1.34
N THR A 628 10.90 -11.44 -1.28
CA THR A 628 10.01 -11.62 -2.42
C THR A 628 10.32 -10.54 -3.45
N THR A 629 10.19 -10.90 -4.72
CA THR A 629 10.49 -10.01 -5.84
C THR A 629 9.20 -9.54 -6.50
N GLY A 630 8.99 -8.23 -6.50
CA GLY A 630 8.01 -7.52 -7.30
C GLY A 630 8.61 -7.14 -8.65
N ARG A 631 8.25 -7.84 -9.73
CA ARG A 631 8.82 -7.62 -11.06
C ARG A 631 7.92 -6.73 -11.92
N LEU A 632 8.35 -5.50 -12.17
CA LEU A 632 7.75 -4.58 -13.12
C LEU A 632 8.19 -4.94 -14.53
N ASN A 633 7.26 -5.08 -15.47
CA ASN A 633 7.56 -5.26 -16.88
C ASN A 633 6.72 -4.33 -17.77
N GLU A 634 7.32 -3.79 -18.83
CA GLU A 634 6.61 -3.37 -20.03
C GLU A 634 7.06 -4.25 -21.19
N ILE A 635 6.13 -5.01 -21.77
CA ILE A 635 6.39 -5.94 -22.88
C ILE A 635 5.83 -5.35 -24.18
N ASP A 636 6.61 -5.31 -25.25
CA ASP A 636 6.12 -4.95 -26.59
C ASP A 636 4.94 -5.83 -26.99
N TYR A 637 3.80 -5.23 -27.34
CA TYR A 637 2.63 -6.00 -27.69
C TYR A 637 2.85 -6.86 -28.94
N LYS A 638 3.63 -6.37 -29.90
CA LYS A 638 3.86 -7.03 -31.19
C LYS A 638 5.02 -8.03 -31.14
N THR A 639 6.18 -7.61 -30.63
CA THR A 639 7.40 -8.43 -30.66
C THR A 639 7.56 -9.32 -29.44
N LYS A 640 6.80 -9.05 -28.37
CA LYS A 640 6.97 -9.66 -27.03
C LYS A 640 8.33 -9.37 -26.38
N ASP A 641 9.08 -8.40 -26.90
CA ASP A 641 10.33 -7.97 -26.29
C ASP A 641 10.05 -7.19 -25.00
N VAL A 642 10.74 -7.57 -23.94
CA VAL A 642 10.76 -6.78 -22.70
C VAL A 642 11.42 -5.42 -22.99
N LYS A 643 10.69 -4.32 -22.79
CA LYS A 643 11.20 -2.94 -22.93
C LYS A 643 11.66 -2.37 -21.61
N VAL A 644 10.94 -2.67 -20.53
CA VAL A 644 11.35 -2.34 -19.16
C VAL A 644 11.25 -3.58 -18.29
N GLU A 645 12.26 -3.81 -17.46
CA GLU A 645 12.23 -4.77 -16.35
C GLU A 645 12.92 -4.15 -15.14
N LEU A 646 12.18 -3.98 -14.04
CA LEU A 646 12.69 -3.54 -12.74
C LEU A 646 12.25 -4.54 -11.67
N ASP A 647 13.17 -4.99 -10.83
CA ASP A 647 12.87 -5.85 -9.70
C ASP A 647 12.84 -5.03 -8.40
N VAL A 648 11.71 -5.05 -7.70
CA VAL A 648 11.52 -4.49 -6.36
C VAL A 648 11.67 -5.62 -5.36
N LEU A 649 12.60 -5.52 -4.42
CA LEU A 649 12.82 -6.53 -3.40
C LEU A 649 12.18 -6.09 -2.09
N SER A 650 11.36 -6.96 -1.51
CA SER A 650 10.73 -6.72 -0.21
C SER A 650 11.78 -6.47 0.89
N ASP A 651 11.43 -5.61 1.85
CA ASP A 651 12.32 -5.23 2.95
C ASP A 651 12.42 -6.32 4.04
N LYS A 652 11.50 -7.30 4.01
CA LYS A 652 11.47 -8.50 4.85
C LYS A 652 11.29 -9.73 3.97
N ALA A 653 11.77 -10.87 4.44
CA ALA A 653 11.63 -12.14 3.72
C ALA A 653 10.15 -12.55 3.53
N ASN A 654 9.87 -13.25 2.43
CA ASN A 654 8.55 -13.86 2.14
C ASN A 654 7.36 -12.88 2.21
N GLN A 655 7.61 -11.60 1.92
CA GLN A 655 6.61 -10.53 1.99
C GLN A 655 6.16 -10.11 0.60
N THR A 656 4.96 -10.53 0.20
CA THR A 656 4.40 -10.18 -1.11
C THR A 656 4.24 -8.67 -1.29
N HIS A 657 4.39 -8.23 -2.54
CA HIS A 657 3.88 -6.95 -3.00
C HIS A 657 2.41 -7.11 -3.42
N TYR A 658 1.69 -6.00 -3.68
CA TYR A 658 0.32 -6.08 -4.18
C TYR A 658 0.20 -5.76 -5.67
N ARG A 659 0.40 -4.50 -6.05
CA ARG A 659 0.24 -4.02 -7.44
C ARG A 659 1.22 -2.89 -7.74
N ALA A 660 1.28 -2.51 -9.00
CA ALA A 660 1.87 -1.24 -9.42
C ALA A 660 1.00 -0.58 -10.49
N ALA A 661 1.23 0.70 -10.74
CA ALA A 661 0.57 1.47 -11.79
C ALA A 661 1.59 2.31 -12.55
N LEU A 662 1.39 2.47 -13.86
CA LEU A 662 2.20 3.36 -14.68
C LEU A 662 1.69 4.80 -14.51
N ILE A 663 2.55 5.70 -14.02
CA ILE A 663 2.21 7.08 -13.73
C ILE A 663 2.61 7.98 -14.89
N ARG A 664 1.69 8.85 -15.32
CA ARG A 664 1.90 9.86 -16.36
C ARG A 664 1.83 11.25 -15.72
N PRO A 665 2.96 11.91 -15.46
CA PRO A 665 2.98 13.24 -14.85
C PRO A 665 2.10 14.28 -15.55
N GLN A 666 1.86 14.09 -16.85
CA GLN A 666 1.08 14.99 -17.70
C GLN A 666 -0.39 15.09 -17.29
N GLY A 667 -0.93 14.08 -16.61
CA GLY A 667 -2.32 14.03 -16.16
C GLY A 667 -2.53 14.34 -14.68
N LEU A 668 -1.47 14.54 -13.89
CA LEU A 668 -1.58 14.62 -12.42
C LEU A 668 -2.11 15.97 -11.91
N PHE A 669 -1.86 17.06 -12.65
CA PHE A 669 -2.11 18.43 -12.21
C PHE A 669 -2.92 19.19 -13.27
N LEU A 670 -4.17 18.76 -13.49
CA LEU A 670 -5.09 19.34 -14.48
C LEU A 670 -5.62 20.73 -14.09
#